data_AF-A0A8H3URR3-F1
#
_entry.id   AF-A0A8H3URR3-F1
#
_cell.length_a   1.000
_cell.length_b   1.000
_cell.length_c   1.000
_cell.angle_alpha   90.00
_cell.angle_beta   90.00
_cell.angle_gamma   90.00
#
_symmetry.space_group_name_H-M   'P 1'
#
loop_
_entity.id
_entity.type
_entity.pdbx_description
1 polymer ?
#
loop_
_entity_poly.entity_id
_entity_poly.type
_entity_poly.pdbx_seq_one_letter_code
_entity_poly.pdbx_strand_id
1 'polypeptide(L)'
;MVRKCVSRRASTFDPNIRWTEEYAQGSEIRDYWQGLARKHGVNDLLRLGTKVTRAEWDPNASQWKVGLQDVDSGVDTEESFDVVITAIGRFNAWKLPDIPDIEKYEGHIRHNSNWDVSFDPTGKTIAVIGNGASGIQVVPNLQKIAKHIDHYARSPTWLASSFAGEGGGRKLDANLYPEELLKSWEDPEEYLKFRKEFEGRFYKVFKGIFRGSDQNETLRKEYQALMAERLAKKPELYEQLIPEFPPNCRRLTPGPGYLEALTEENVSLIRNPIARFTKDGLVDSNGIERKVDAVVCCTGANRDMLPPFPITVPGVGTLQESWTPDPYTYLGFSTPSFPNLLFLQGPNGAGHSGTIPNQIETQTTYYAQLLRKVIQQRIKTFEPSKAAADDFLAYSDAFFAKTVWTENCSSWANSGRPGGRIHGHWPGSASHANNVRRNSRWEDWEWTYKSKSGNRFAYFGNGWTSKELLEGSDLTPYLKPPGQIDLREYHEECFIWKGNHIDSLMANSAYPAAHSVSFIQKSIEAIKMRFPPADVLAKWPRPNYEDPVTRGPAIMVIELTILPLALACVALRLWIRIRWLRKSWWDDWLMLVAAFWSIATQQFGWDKHVWDLPVPMMEKGRQASMAGQSLFVLASTFVKVSILASYLRIAPEKSVFRKLVWITFTIVVLAGVVFLALLWTQCFPISSYWNLFAPARDCIAEGPPLVVQTIVNVITDSMIYVLPMPTLFHLTLPSAQRVGLMILFGFGGIIVVAGSFRAYWVHEVLFGTYDVTWEGFNLWVWTAVETNVGVICGCIPALKPLLFRTRSPVSSRNRSYALGSVGKQNSHAIPDVELESHALTTIDSEPSVAPPYEARPDSTRRSFDLEKGKPVSGWEP
;
A
#
# COMPACT_ATOMS: atom_id res chain seq x y z
N MET A 1 -17.40 -25.61 -16.80
CA MET A 1 -16.75 -26.19 -15.60
C MET A 1 -15.69 -25.28 -14.98
N VAL A 2 -14.78 -24.67 -15.77
CA VAL A 2 -13.71 -23.80 -15.23
C VAL A 2 -14.08 -22.32 -15.33
N ARG A 3 -14.05 -21.61 -14.19
CA ARG A 3 -14.35 -20.17 -14.04
C ARG A 3 -13.11 -19.42 -13.56
N LYS A 4 -12.84 -18.20 -14.04
CA LYS A 4 -11.63 -17.42 -13.72
C LYS A 4 -11.98 -15.96 -13.47
N CYS A 5 -11.39 -15.36 -12.43
CA CYS A 5 -11.61 -13.96 -12.07
C CYS A 5 -11.32 -12.99 -13.24
N VAL A 6 -12.29 -12.15 -13.59
CA VAL A 6 -12.28 -11.30 -14.79
C VAL A 6 -11.27 -10.15 -14.73
N SER A 7 -11.15 -9.50 -13.58
CA SER A 7 -10.20 -8.39 -13.36
C SER A 7 -8.73 -8.82 -13.53
N ARG A 8 -8.43 -10.12 -13.38
CA ARG A 8 -7.10 -10.70 -13.62
C ARG A 8 -6.84 -11.07 -15.08
N ARG A 9 -7.82 -10.90 -15.96
CA ARG A 9 -7.84 -11.44 -17.34
C ARG A 9 -8.21 -10.43 -18.41
N ALA A 10 -8.58 -9.21 -18.04
CA ALA A 10 -8.79 -8.10 -18.98
C ALA A 10 -7.50 -7.29 -19.20
N SER A 11 -7.35 -6.71 -20.38
CA SER A 11 -6.29 -5.73 -20.65
C SER A 11 -6.53 -4.41 -19.89
N THR A 12 -5.48 -3.61 -19.73
CA THR A 12 -5.62 -2.27 -19.15
C THR A 12 -6.01 -1.22 -20.20
N PHE A 13 -5.63 -1.42 -21.46
CA PHE A 13 -5.86 -0.46 -22.55
C PHE A 13 -7.24 -0.59 -23.23
N ASP A 14 -7.90 -1.76 -23.15
CA ASP A 14 -9.22 -1.98 -23.73
C ASP A 14 -10.06 -2.90 -22.81
N PRO A 15 -10.57 -2.38 -21.70
CA PRO A 15 -11.20 -3.20 -20.70
C PRO A 15 -12.67 -3.50 -21.03
N ASN A 16 -13.16 -4.66 -20.59
CA ASN A 16 -14.52 -5.12 -20.89
C ASN A 16 -15.48 -4.81 -19.72
N ILE A 17 -16.47 -3.96 -19.96
CA ILE A 17 -17.53 -3.62 -19.00
C ILE A 17 -18.69 -4.64 -18.99
N ARG A 18 -18.69 -5.60 -19.91
CA ARG A 18 -19.80 -6.56 -20.13
C ARG A 18 -19.50 -7.96 -19.61
N TRP A 19 -18.61 -8.10 -18.63
CA TRP A 19 -18.41 -9.39 -17.98
C TRP A 19 -19.70 -9.83 -17.30
N THR A 20 -20.18 -11.03 -17.62
CA THR A 20 -21.44 -11.57 -17.10
C THR A 20 -21.36 -11.94 -15.62
N GLU A 21 -20.15 -12.26 -15.14
CA GLU A 21 -19.89 -12.71 -13.78
C GLU A 21 -18.48 -12.36 -13.30
N GLU A 22 -18.28 -12.36 -11.99
CA GLU A 22 -16.98 -12.07 -11.36
C GLU A 22 -15.89 -13.07 -11.73
N TYR A 23 -16.29 -14.31 -11.97
CA TYR A 23 -15.41 -15.40 -12.36
C TYR A 23 -15.84 -15.96 -13.72
N ALA A 24 -15.58 -15.24 -14.81
CA ALA A 24 -15.98 -15.62 -16.16
C ALA A 24 -15.54 -17.03 -16.57
N GLN A 25 -16.40 -17.65 -17.39
CA GLN A 25 -16.09 -18.92 -18.03
C GLN A 25 -14.98 -18.78 -19.07
N GLY A 26 -14.35 -19.91 -19.39
CA GLY A 26 -13.28 -19.95 -20.39
C GLY A 26 -13.68 -19.43 -21.78
N SER A 27 -14.93 -19.66 -22.21
CA SER A 27 -15.47 -19.18 -23.48
C SER A 27 -15.53 -17.66 -23.52
N GLU A 28 -16.10 -17.02 -22.50
CA GLU A 28 -16.22 -15.57 -22.41
C GLU A 28 -14.86 -14.87 -22.43
N ILE A 29 -13.87 -15.43 -21.70
CA ILE A 29 -12.49 -14.91 -21.71
C ILE A 29 -11.86 -15.07 -23.10
N ARG A 30 -12.07 -16.21 -23.76
CA ARG A 30 -11.57 -16.45 -25.12
C ARG A 30 -12.18 -15.46 -26.11
N ASP A 31 -13.48 -15.26 -26.04
CA ASP A 31 -14.23 -14.41 -26.96
C ASP A 31 -13.81 -12.94 -26.78
N TYR A 32 -13.54 -12.49 -25.54
CA TYR A 32 -12.94 -11.19 -25.26
C TYR A 32 -11.58 -11.01 -25.96
N TRP A 33 -10.62 -11.91 -25.76
CA TRP A 33 -9.29 -11.77 -26.36
C TRP A 33 -9.30 -11.90 -27.89
N GLN A 34 -10.12 -12.79 -28.45
CA GLN A 34 -10.32 -12.88 -29.90
C GLN A 34 -11.01 -11.63 -30.46
N GLY A 35 -11.93 -11.03 -29.69
CA GLY A 35 -12.55 -9.74 -30.02
C GLY A 35 -11.53 -8.61 -30.12
N LEU A 36 -10.62 -8.51 -29.14
CA LEU A 36 -9.51 -7.55 -29.16
C LEU A 36 -8.57 -7.79 -30.35
N ALA A 37 -8.22 -9.04 -30.63
CA ALA A 37 -7.38 -9.39 -31.78
C ALA A 37 -8.00 -8.92 -33.11
N ARG A 38 -9.32 -9.11 -33.28
CA ARG A 38 -10.06 -8.58 -34.44
C ARG A 38 -10.09 -7.05 -34.46
N LYS A 39 -10.43 -6.43 -33.33
CA LYS A 39 -10.56 -4.96 -33.20
C LYS A 39 -9.27 -4.23 -33.56
N HIS A 40 -8.12 -4.82 -33.23
CA HIS A 40 -6.80 -4.23 -33.46
C HIS A 40 -6.06 -4.81 -34.69
N GLY A 41 -6.74 -5.54 -35.57
CA GLY A 41 -6.14 -6.06 -36.82
C GLY A 41 -5.02 -7.08 -36.63
N VAL A 42 -4.93 -7.74 -35.47
CA VAL A 42 -3.87 -8.71 -35.17
C VAL A 42 -4.01 -9.96 -36.03
N ASN A 43 -5.23 -10.32 -36.44
CA ASN A 43 -5.49 -11.52 -37.23
C ASN A 43 -4.72 -11.57 -38.55
N ASP A 44 -4.49 -10.43 -39.19
CA ASP A 44 -3.76 -10.34 -40.47
C ASP A 44 -2.26 -10.62 -40.30
N LEU A 45 -1.77 -10.63 -39.05
CA LEU A 45 -0.39 -10.92 -38.67
C LEU A 45 -0.21 -12.34 -38.13
N LEU A 46 -1.29 -13.13 -37.99
CA LEU A 46 -1.25 -14.47 -37.41
C LEU A 46 -1.23 -15.55 -38.51
N ARG A 47 -0.29 -16.49 -38.39
CA ARG A 47 -0.31 -17.75 -39.15
C ARG A 47 -0.75 -18.89 -38.22
N LEU A 48 -2.04 -19.22 -38.28
CA LEU A 48 -2.62 -20.35 -37.53
C LEU A 48 -2.34 -21.68 -38.26
N GLY A 49 -2.55 -22.81 -37.59
CA GLY A 49 -2.27 -24.13 -38.17
C GLY A 49 -0.77 -24.40 -38.39
N THR A 50 0.12 -23.58 -37.82
CA THR A 50 1.58 -23.73 -37.96
C THR A 50 2.21 -23.97 -36.60
N LYS A 51 3.04 -25.00 -36.49
CA LYS A 51 3.80 -25.38 -35.30
C LYS A 51 5.28 -25.05 -35.50
N VAL A 52 5.90 -24.39 -34.52
CA VAL A 52 7.36 -24.20 -34.51
C VAL A 52 8.04 -25.49 -34.05
N THR A 53 9.03 -25.97 -34.82
CA THR A 53 9.74 -27.24 -34.57
C THR A 53 11.18 -27.06 -34.09
N ARG A 54 11.84 -25.94 -34.43
CA ARG A 54 13.18 -25.56 -33.96
C ARG A 54 13.44 -24.06 -34.17
N ALA A 55 14.41 -23.50 -33.46
CA ALA A 55 15.01 -22.21 -33.77
C ALA A 55 16.55 -22.30 -33.66
N GLU A 56 17.27 -21.95 -34.72
CA GLU A 56 18.73 -22.04 -34.78
C GLU A 56 19.34 -20.69 -35.17
N TRP A 57 20.33 -20.23 -34.41
CA TRP A 57 21.01 -18.97 -34.69
C TRP A 57 22.04 -19.14 -35.82
N ASP A 58 21.92 -18.33 -36.87
CA ASP A 58 22.94 -18.18 -37.90
C ASP A 58 23.84 -16.99 -37.55
N PRO A 59 25.11 -17.20 -37.12
CA PRO A 59 26.00 -16.11 -36.74
C PRO A 59 26.42 -15.23 -37.92
N ASN A 60 26.45 -15.78 -39.15
CA ASN A 60 26.86 -15.03 -40.34
C ASN A 60 25.78 -14.02 -40.74
N ALA A 61 24.53 -14.49 -40.82
CA ALA A 61 23.37 -13.64 -41.09
C ALA A 61 22.97 -12.79 -39.87
N SER A 62 23.27 -13.28 -38.67
CA SER A 62 22.75 -12.79 -37.38
C SER A 62 21.24 -12.76 -37.34
N GLN A 63 20.66 -13.91 -37.69
CA GLN A 63 19.24 -14.17 -37.73
C GLN A 63 18.96 -15.56 -37.19
N TRP A 64 17.75 -15.76 -36.69
CA TRP A 64 17.22 -17.04 -36.28
C TRP A 64 16.57 -17.73 -37.48
N LYS A 65 17.04 -18.94 -37.82
CA LYS A 65 16.35 -19.87 -38.72
C LYS A 65 15.33 -20.67 -37.92
N VAL A 66 14.06 -20.48 -38.22
CA VAL A 66 12.94 -21.09 -37.51
C VAL A 66 12.30 -22.15 -38.38
N GLY A 67 12.28 -23.38 -37.89
CA GLY A 67 11.57 -24.49 -38.52
C GLY A 67 10.08 -24.40 -38.20
N LEU A 68 9.25 -24.48 -39.24
CA LEU A 68 7.80 -24.38 -39.17
C LEU A 68 7.19 -25.64 -39.80
N GLN A 69 6.17 -26.20 -39.17
CA GLN A 69 5.43 -27.35 -39.67
C GLN A 69 3.95 -26.98 -39.78
N ASP A 70 3.37 -27.20 -40.95
CA ASP A 70 1.93 -27.12 -41.12
C ASP A 70 1.25 -28.32 -40.42
N VAL A 71 0.26 -28.03 -39.57
CA VAL A 71 -0.34 -29.03 -38.68
C VAL A 71 -1.23 -30.02 -39.44
N ASP A 72 -1.88 -29.58 -40.52
CA ASP A 72 -2.82 -30.40 -41.27
C ASP A 72 -2.12 -31.27 -42.32
N SER A 73 -1.18 -30.69 -43.07
CA SER A 73 -0.44 -31.37 -44.13
C SER A 73 0.87 -32.03 -43.67
N GLY A 74 1.41 -31.61 -42.52
CA GLY A 74 2.71 -32.07 -42.01
C GLY A 74 3.92 -31.53 -42.78
N VAL A 75 3.73 -30.57 -43.70
CA VAL A 75 4.81 -30.01 -44.52
C VAL A 75 5.71 -29.13 -43.65
N ASP A 76 7.02 -29.41 -43.69
CA ASP A 76 8.05 -28.62 -43.03
C ASP A 76 8.60 -27.52 -43.95
N THR A 77 8.68 -26.30 -43.41
CA THR A 77 9.27 -25.12 -44.05
C THR A 77 10.25 -24.43 -43.08
N GLU A 78 11.09 -23.54 -43.60
CA GLU A 78 12.02 -22.75 -42.78
C GLU A 78 11.93 -21.27 -43.16
N GLU A 79 11.97 -20.40 -42.16
CA GLU A 79 11.98 -18.95 -42.33
C GLU A 79 13.04 -18.30 -41.43
N SER A 80 13.56 -17.14 -41.83
CA SER A 80 14.60 -16.41 -41.07
C SER A 80 14.05 -15.12 -40.45
N PHE A 81 14.41 -14.88 -39.19
CA PHE A 81 13.94 -13.73 -38.41
C PHE A 81 15.09 -13.02 -37.70
N ASP A 82 15.10 -11.67 -37.71
CA ASP A 82 16.11 -10.90 -36.96
C ASP A 82 15.97 -11.08 -35.44
N VAL A 83 14.74 -11.20 -34.94
CA VAL A 83 14.40 -11.30 -33.52
C VAL A 83 13.32 -12.36 -33.33
N VAL A 84 13.48 -13.20 -32.29
CA VAL A 84 12.47 -14.18 -31.88
C VAL A 84 11.97 -13.84 -30.48
N ILE A 85 10.64 -13.72 -30.34
CA ILE A 85 9.98 -13.52 -29.04
C ILE A 85 9.12 -14.74 -28.73
N THR A 86 9.48 -15.50 -27.70
CA THR A 86 8.68 -16.65 -27.29
C THR A 86 7.48 -16.16 -26.45
N ALA A 87 6.28 -16.23 -27.02
CA ALA A 87 5.02 -15.86 -26.36
C ALA A 87 4.10 -17.06 -26.12
N ILE A 88 4.69 -18.24 -25.86
CA ILE A 88 3.98 -19.52 -25.81
C ILE A 88 3.20 -19.75 -24.49
N GLY A 89 3.49 -18.96 -23.46
CA GLY A 89 2.89 -19.10 -22.13
C GLY A 89 3.51 -20.20 -21.28
N ARG A 90 3.17 -20.24 -19.98
CA ARG A 90 3.81 -21.13 -18.97
C ARG A 90 3.17 -22.50 -18.80
N PHE A 91 1.91 -22.66 -19.22
CA PHE A 91 1.09 -23.84 -18.90
C PHE A 91 0.40 -24.41 -20.15
N ASN A 92 1.14 -24.59 -21.25
CA ASN A 92 0.63 -25.00 -22.56
C ASN A 92 1.00 -26.45 -22.94
N ALA A 93 2.19 -26.93 -22.55
CA ALA A 93 2.71 -28.25 -22.86
C ALA A 93 2.18 -29.29 -21.87
N TRP A 94 0.92 -29.67 -22.03
CA TRP A 94 0.32 -30.75 -21.26
C TRP A 94 0.75 -32.11 -21.80
N LYS A 95 0.79 -33.11 -20.92
CA LYS A 95 0.99 -34.51 -21.29
C LYS A 95 0.16 -35.42 -20.39
N LEU A 96 -0.20 -36.58 -20.92
CA LEU A 96 -0.76 -37.64 -20.10
C LEU A 96 0.26 -38.08 -19.04
N PRO A 97 -0.21 -38.55 -17.87
CA PRO A 97 0.69 -39.06 -16.85
C PRO A 97 1.44 -40.28 -17.37
N ASP A 98 2.72 -40.37 -17.01
CA ASP A 98 3.57 -41.51 -17.29
C ASP A 98 3.26 -42.62 -16.28
N ILE A 99 2.21 -43.41 -16.59
CA ILE A 99 1.75 -44.53 -15.78
C ILE A 99 1.77 -45.77 -16.69
N PRO A 100 2.35 -46.90 -16.23
CA PRO A 100 2.41 -48.12 -17.02
C PRO A 100 1.04 -48.58 -17.52
N ASP A 101 1.04 -49.20 -18.70
CA ASP A 101 -0.12 -49.84 -19.34
C ASP A 101 -1.25 -48.89 -19.78
N ILE A 102 -1.03 -47.57 -19.81
CA ILE A 102 -2.05 -46.58 -20.17
C ILE A 102 -2.68 -46.83 -21.55
N GLU A 103 -1.91 -47.38 -22.48
CA GLU A 103 -2.33 -47.78 -23.82
C GLU A 103 -3.27 -48.98 -23.86
N LYS A 104 -3.35 -49.77 -22.77
CA LYS A 104 -4.23 -50.95 -22.68
C LYS A 104 -5.66 -50.61 -22.28
N TYR A 105 -5.90 -49.40 -21.77
CA TYR A 105 -7.20 -49.01 -21.28
C TYR A 105 -8.15 -48.69 -22.45
N GLU A 106 -9.28 -49.38 -22.51
CA GLU A 106 -10.25 -49.26 -23.61
C GLU A 106 -11.32 -48.18 -23.36
N GLY A 107 -11.37 -47.61 -22.16
CA GLY A 107 -12.30 -46.53 -21.80
C GLY A 107 -11.83 -45.14 -22.29
N HIS A 108 -12.55 -44.11 -21.85
CA HIS A 108 -12.27 -42.74 -22.31
C HIS A 108 -11.17 -42.05 -21.49
N ILE A 109 -9.98 -41.80 -22.06
CA ILE A 109 -8.90 -41.02 -21.41
C ILE A 109 -8.76 -39.64 -22.03
N ARG A 110 -8.79 -38.58 -21.20
CA ARG A 110 -8.49 -37.21 -21.64
C ARG A 110 -7.71 -36.41 -20.59
N HIS A 111 -6.84 -35.52 -21.07
CA HIS A 111 -6.25 -34.48 -20.24
C HIS A 111 -7.17 -33.25 -20.22
N ASN A 112 -7.30 -32.55 -19.09
CA ASN A 112 -8.26 -31.43 -19.02
C ASN A 112 -7.95 -30.28 -20.00
N SER A 113 -6.67 -30.08 -20.35
CA SER A 113 -6.25 -29.08 -21.35
C SER A 113 -6.63 -29.46 -22.80
N ASN A 114 -7.06 -30.70 -23.03
CA ASN A 114 -7.58 -31.21 -24.30
C ASN A 114 -8.94 -31.87 -24.07
N TRP A 115 -9.88 -31.06 -23.58
CA TRP A 115 -11.21 -31.50 -23.20
C TRP A 115 -12.03 -31.90 -24.43
N ASP A 116 -12.66 -33.07 -24.37
CA ASP A 116 -13.56 -33.56 -25.40
C ASP A 116 -14.99 -33.07 -25.13
N VAL A 117 -15.49 -32.18 -25.98
CA VAL A 117 -16.84 -31.61 -25.81
C VAL A 117 -17.95 -32.62 -26.12
N SER A 118 -17.64 -33.74 -26.78
CA SER A 118 -18.61 -34.79 -27.12
C SER A 118 -18.80 -35.82 -26.00
N PHE A 119 -17.93 -35.83 -25.00
CA PHE A 119 -18.00 -36.79 -23.91
C PHE A 119 -19.09 -36.40 -22.89
N ASP A 120 -20.13 -37.24 -22.78
CA ASP A 120 -21.13 -37.15 -21.71
C ASP A 120 -20.68 -37.95 -20.47
N PRO A 121 -20.41 -37.29 -19.33
CA PRO A 121 -20.04 -37.95 -18.07
C PRO A 121 -21.24 -38.48 -17.25
N THR A 122 -22.48 -38.22 -17.68
CA THR A 122 -23.68 -38.51 -16.89
C THR A 122 -23.83 -40.01 -16.62
N GLY A 123 -24.00 -40.37 -15.35
CA GLY A 123 -24.19 -41.76 -14.93
C GLY A 123 -22.95 -42.67 -15.06
N LYS A 124 -21.78 -42.12 -15.40
CA LYS A 124 -20.51 -42.86 -15.53
C LYS A 124 -19.70 -42.90 -14.24
N THR A 125 -18.86 -43.91 -14.08
CA THR A 125 -17.80 -43.98 -13.08
C THR A 125 -16.53 -43.37 -13.65
N ILE A 126 -15.99 -42.33 -13.00
CA ILE A 126 -14.89 -41.52 -13.56
C ILE A 126 -13.71 -41.47 -12.59
N ALA A 127 -12.51 -41.80 -13.05
CA ALA A 127 -11.28 -41.51 -12.31
C ALA A 127 -10.80 -40.08 -12.62
N VAL A 128 -10.53 -39.28 -11.60
CA VAL A 128 -9.93 -37.94 -11.76
C VAL A 128 -8.54 -37.93 -11.12
N ILE A 129 -7.50 -37.81 -11.95
CA ILE A 129 -6.10 -37.87 -11.52
C ILE A 129 -5.54 -36.46 -11.31
N GLY A 130 -5.25 -36.11 -10.05
CA GLY A 130 -4.59 -34.87 -9.66
C GLY A 130 -5.52 -33.83 -9.05
N ASN A 131 -5.09 -33.22 -7.93
CA ASN A 131 -5.83 -32.23 -7.14
C ASN A 131 -5.22 -30.82 -7.25
N GLY A 132 -4.59 -30.49 -8.39
CA GLY A 132 -4.19 -29.12 -8.70
C GLY A 132 -5.41 -28.23 -9.02
N ALA A 133 -5.16 -27.03 -9.52
CA ALA A 133 -6.23 -26.08 -9.83
C ALA A 133 -7.30 -26.62 -10.81
N SER A 134 -6.91 -27.51 -11.73
CA SER A 134 -7.85 -28.18 -12.64
C SER A 134 -8.70 -29.22 -11.91
N GLY A 135 -8.10 -30.10 -11.11
CA GLY A 135 -8.83 -31.13 -10.37
C GLY A 135 -9.83 -30.53 -9.39
N ILE A 136 -9.41 -29.51 -8.64
CA ILE A 136 -10.25 -28.77 -7.70
C ILE A 136 -11.50 -28.18 -8.37
N GLN A 137 -11.42 -27.81 -9.65
CA GLN A 137 -12.56 -27.24 -10.40
C GLN A 137 -13.38 -28.30 -11.13
N VAL A 138 -12.75 -29.39 -11.59
CA VAL A 138 -13.43 -30.45 -12.35
C VAL A 138 -14.26 -31.36 -11.43
N VAL A 139 -13.69 -31.81 -10.31
CA VAL A 139 -14.35 -32.75 -9.37
C VAL A 139 -15.74 -32.28 -8.92
N PRO A 140 -15.95 -31.05 -8.39
CA PRO A 140 -17.26 -30.65 -7.91
C PRO A 140 -18.31 -30.49 -9.02
N ASN A 141 -17.89 -30.30 -10.28
CA ASN A 141 -18.80 -30.26 -11.41
C ASN A 141 -19.17 -31.68 -11.88
N LEU A 142 -18.21 -32.59 -11.93
CA LEU A 142 -18.46 -33.99 -12.30
C LEU A 142 -19.27 -34.73 -11.22
N GLN A 143 -19.03 -34.43 -9.94
CA GLN A 143 -19.66 -35.14 -8.82
C GLN A 143 -21.19 -35.07 -8.87
N LYS A 144 -21.75 -33.98 -9.40
CA LYS A 144 -23.20 -33.76 -9.51
C LYS A 144 -23.89 -34.66 -10.55
N ILE A 145 -23.15 -35.19 -11.52
CA ILE A 145 -23.71 -35.86 -12.70
C ILE A 145 -23.13 -37.27 -12.92
N ALA A 146 -21.92 -37.54 -12.44
CA ALA A 146 -21.30 -38.85 -12.50
C ALA A 146 -21.94 -39.81 -11.47
N LYS A 147 -21.98 -41.10 -11.82
CA LYS A 147 -22.43 -42.16 -10.90
C LYS A 147 -21.47 -42.31 -9.72
N HIS A 148 -20.16 -42.27 -9.98
CA HIS A 148 -19.12 -42.35 -8.96
C HIS A 148 -17.83 -41.67 -9.44
N ILE A 149 -17.05 -41.10 -8.53
CA ILE A 149 -15.75 -40.49 -8.81
C ILE A 149 -14.66 -41.10 -7.94
N ASP A 150 -13.65 -41.67 -8.59
CA ASP A 150 -12.39 -42.03 -7.95
C ASP A 150 -11.40 -40.87 -8.08
N HIS A 151 -11.24 -40.09 -7.03
CA HIS A 151 -10.36 -38.93 -7.04
C HIS A 151 -8.97 -39.26 -6.50
N TYR A 152 -7.98 -39.36 -7.40
CA TYR A 152 -6.59 -39.63 -7.05
C TYR A 152 -5.86 -38.33 -6.70
N ALA A 153 -5.65 -38.10 -5.40
CA ALA A 153 -5.04 -36.89 -4.83
C ALA A 153 -3.80 -37.24 -4.00
N ARG A 154 -2.63 -37.21 -4.65
CA ARG A 154 -1.36 -37.65 -4.02
C ARG A 154 -0.88 -36.72 -2.90
N SER A 155 -0.85 -35.41 -3.15
CA SER A 155 -0.26 -34.44 -2.22
C SER A 155 -1.34 -33.51 -1.66
N PRO A 156 -1.31 -33.16 -0.37
CA PRO A 156 -2.24 -32.19 0.20
C PRO A 156 -2.06 -30.80 -0.44
N THR A 157 -3.11 -29.99 -0.42
CA THR A 157 -3.10 -28.62 -0.95
C THR A 157 -3.97 -27.70 -0.12
N TRP A 158 -3.50 -26.46 0.08
CA TRP A 158 -4.28 -25.42 0.73
C TRP A 158 -5.47 -25.00 -0.15
N LEU A 159 -6.63 -24.83 0.47
CA LEU A 159 -7.83 -24.32 -0.17
C LEU A 159 -8.23 -23.02 0.51
N ALA A 160 -8.25 -21.94 -0.27
CA ALA A 160 -8.63 -20.62 0.20
C ALA A 160 -10.13 -20.37 -0.03
N SER A 161 -10.77 -19.57 0.81
CA SER A 161 -12.15 -19.09 0.59
C SER A 161 -12.24 -18.12 -0.60
N SER A 162 -11.21 -17.29 -0.76
CA SER A 162 -11.02 -16.34 -1.86
C SER A 162 -9.53 -16.05 -2.07
N PHE A 163 -9.17 -15.39 -3.18
CA PHE A 163 -7.77 -15.07 -3.46
C PHE A 163 -7.24 -13.85 -2.67
N ALA A 164 -8.10 -12.92 -2.26
CA ALA A 164 -7.70 -11.65 -1.62
C ALA A 164 -8.84 -10.98 -0.82
N GLY A 165 -9.73 -11.77 -0.20
CA GLY A 165 -10.84 -11.22 0.59
C GLY A 165 -11.96 -10.60 -0.25
N GLU A 166 -12.18 -11.12 -1.47
CA GLU A 166 -13.31 -10.71 -2.31
C GLU A 166 -14.63 -11.07 -1.60
N GLY A 167 -15.46 -10.04 -1.35
CA GLY A 167 -16.69 -10.15 -0.55
C GLY A 167 -17.68 -11.18 -1.12
N GLY A 168 -18.24 -12.01 -0.24
CA GLY A 168 -19.15 -13.12 -0.55
C GLY A 168 -18.46 -14.46 -0.86
N GLY A 169 -17.16 -14.47 -1.14
CA GLY A 169 -16.39 -15.65 -1.50
C GLY A 169 -16.69 -16.19 -2.91
N ARG A 170 -15.77 -17.00 -3.46
CA ARG A 170 -16.03 -17.68 -4.73
C ARG A 170 -17.09 -18.76 -4.52
N LYS A 171 -18.15 -18.77 -5.33
CA LYS A 171 -19.16 -19.84 -5.32
C LYS A 171 -18.96 -20.78 -6.53
N LEU A 172 -19.60 -21.94 -6.47
CA LEU A 172 -19.56 -22.92 -7.55
C LEU A 172 -20.45 -22.45 -8.72
N ASP A 173 -21.60 -21.89 -8.38
CA ASP A 173 -22.52 -21.27 -9.34
C ASP A 173 -22.01 -19.89 -9.80
N ALA A 174 -22.70 -19.28 -10.76
CA ALA A 174 -22.28 -18.00 -11.32
C ALA A 174 -22.34 -16.88 -10.27
N ASN A 175 -21.22 -16.18 -10.07
CA ASN A 175 -21.16 -14.95 -9.28
C ASN A 175 -21.60 -13.79 -10.18
N LEU A 176 -22.90 -13.70 -10.47
CA LEU A 176 -23.45 -12.67 -11.34
C LEU A 176 -23.31 -11.28 -10.71
N TYR A 177 -22.97 -10.31 -11.54
CA TYR A 177 -23.01 -8.91 -11.13
C TYR A 177 -24.47 -8.41 -11.12
N PRO A 178 -24.88 -7.62 -10.10
CA PRO A 178 -26.18 -6.96 -10.13
C PRO A 178 -26.34 -6.09 -11.37
N GLU A 179 -27.52 -6.07 -11.99
CA GLU A 179 -27.78 -5.26 -13.19
C GLU A 179 -27.50 -3.77 -12.96
N GLU A 180 -27.79 -3.26 -11.76
CA GLU A 180 -27.49 -1.88 -11.37
C GLU A 180 -25.99 -1.57 -11.43
N LEU A 181 -25.14 -2.52 -11.04
CA LEU A 181 -23.69 -2.39 -11.08
C LEU A 181 -23.17 -2.45 -12.53
N LEU A 182 -23.75 -3.34 -13.36
CA LEU A 182 -23.41 -3.39 -14.79
C LEU A 182 -23.77 -2.08 -15.51
N LYS A 183 -24.92 -1.48 -15.18
CA LYS A 183 -25.31 -0.15 -15.69
C LYS A 183 -24.38 0.95 -15.19
N SER A 184 -23.96 0.91 -13.93
CA SER A 184 -23.02 1.92 -13.41
C SER A 184 -21.65 1.86 -14.11
N TRP A 185 -21.26 0.71 -14.68
CA TRP A 185 -20.01 0.59 -15.43
C TRP A 185 -20.05 1.17 -16.85
N GLU A 186 -21.22 1.63 -17.32
CA GLU A 186 -21.30 2.48 -18.51
C GLU A 186 -20.60 3.83 -18.28
N ASP A 187 -20.52 4.28 -17.03
CA ASP A 187 -19.63 5.37 -16.61
C ASP A 187 -18.18 4.87 -16.49
N PRO A 188 -17.25 5.39 -17.30
CA PRO A 188 -15.84 5.00 -17.25
C PRO A 188 -15.17 5.21 -15.88
N GLU A 189 -15.59 6.22 -15.11
CA GLU A 189 -14.98 6.54 -13.82
C GLU A 189 -15.39 5.54 -12.74
N GLU A 190 -16.67 5.17 -12.69
CA GLU A 190 -17.18 4.15 -11.77
C GLU A 190 -16.58 2.78 -12.08
N TYR A 191 -16.47 2.41 -13.35
CA TYR A 191 -15.80 1.18 -13.73
C TYR A 191 -14.30 1.19 -13.38
N LEU A 192 -13.61 2.31 -13.59
CA LEU A 192 -12.21 2.47 -13.19
C LEU A 192 -12.03 2.34 -11.67
N LYS A 193 -12.92 2.96 -10.89
CA LYS A 193 -12.93 2.86 -9.43
C LYS A 193 -13.12 1.42 -8.99
N PHE A 194 -14.13 0.73 -9.53
CA PHE A 194 -14.36 -0.69 -9.30
C PHE A 194 -13.09 -1.52 -9.57
N ARG A 195 -12.47 -1.34 -10.74
CA ARG A 195 -11.24 -2.07 -11.10
C ARG A 195 -10.08 -1.77 -10.16
N LYS A 196 -9.84 -0.51 -9.80
CA LYS A 196 -8.76 -0.12 -8.87
C LYS A 196 -8.95 -0.73 -7.49
N GLU A 197 -10.17 -0.69 -6.97
CA GLU A 197 -10.50 -1.29 -5.67
C GLU A 197 -10.33 -2.81 -5.71
N PHE A 198 -10.82 -3.45 -6.78
CA PHE A 198 -10.74 -4.89 -6.96
C PHE A 198 -9.29 -5.36 -7.14
N GLU A 199 -8.58 -4.84 -8.15
CA GLU A 199 -7.19 -5.23 -8.43
C GLU A 199 -6.28 -4.85 -7.26
N GLY A 200 -6.52 -3.72 -6.60
CA GLY A 200 -5.77 -3.24 -5.44
C GLY A 200 -5.73 -4.23 -4.28
N ARG A 201 -6.75 -5.09 -4.11
CA ARG A 201 -6.72 -6.16 -3.10
C ARG A 201 -5.61 -7.17 -3.36
N PHE A 202 -5.38 -7.57 -4.62
CA PHE A 202 -4.31 -8.50 -4.95
C PHE A 202 -2.94 -7.92 -4.67
N TYR A 203 -2.71 -6.65 -5.01
CA TYR A 203 -1.41 -6.01 -4.83
C TYR A 203 -1.02 -5.86 -3.34
N LYS A 204 -1.99 -5.91 -2.43
CA LYS A 204 -1.78 -5.80 -0.97
C LYS A 204 -1.37 -7.11 -0.28
N VAL A 205 -1.54 -8.29 -0.90
CA VAL A 205 -1.24 -9.59 -0.25
C VAL A 205 0.23 -10.04 -0.35
N PHE A 206 1.14 -9.13 -0.71
CA PHE A 206 2.55 -9.46 -0.94
C PHE A 206 3.31 -9.89 0.34
N LYS A 207 2.93 -9.43 1.54
CA LYS A 207 3.60 -9.84 2.79
C LYS A 207 3.38 -11.35 3.09
N GLY A 208 2.32 -11.96 2.52
CA GLY A 208 1.94 -13.36 2.73
C GLY A 208 2.88 -14.40 2.11
N ILE A 209 3.91 -14.01 1.34
CA ILE A 209 4.91 -14.94 0.80
C ILE A 209 6.20 -15.01 1.62
N PHE A 210 6.37 -14.16 2.62
CA PHE A 210 7.58 -14.15 3.46
C PHE A 210 7.44 -15.15 4.61
N ARG A 211 8.55 -15.83 4.92
CA ARG A 211 8.60 -16.81 6.01
C ARG A 211 8.30 -16.15 7.35
N GLY A 212 7.52 -16.82 8.20
CA GLY A 212 7.16 -16.34 9.54
C GLY A 212 6.42 -15.00 9.56
N SER A 213 5.85 -14.55 8.44
CA SER A 213 5.09 -13.30 8.42
C SER A 213 3.73 -13.51 9.09
N ASP A 214 3.29 -12.51 9.87
CA ASP A 214 1.98 -12.57 10.54
C ASP A 214 0.84 -12.85 9.55
N GLN A 215 0.95 -12.28 8.33
CA GLN A 215 -0.04 -12.51 7.29
C GLN A 215 -0.07 -13.98 6.86
N ASN A 216 1.07 -14.66 6.71
CA ASN A 216 1.10 -16.07 6.35
C ASN A 216 0.53 -16.95 7.47
N GLU A 217 0.90 -16.68 8.73
CA GLU A 217 0.39 -17.43 9.89
C GLU A 217 -1.11 -17.22 10.12
N THR A 218 -1.63 -16.00 9.90
CA THR A 218 -3.06 -15.75 9.90
C THR A 218 -3.76 -16.55 8.80
N LEU A 219 -3.23 -16.54 7.57
CA LEU A 219 -3.79 -17.33 6.46
C LEU A 219 -3.80 -18.82 6.77
N ARG A 220 -2.76 -19.35 7.43
CA ARG A 220 -2.70 -20.76 7.84
C ARG A 220 -3.87 -21.10 8.77
N LYS A 221 -4.09 -20.30 9.81
CA LYS A 221 -5.19 -20.51 10.78
C LYS A 221 -6.56 -20.39 10.12
N GLU A 222 -6.75 -19.38 9.27
CA GLU A 222 -8.00 -19.17 8.54
C GLU A 222 -8.32 -20.34 7.61
N TYR A 223 -7.33 -20.86 6.88
CA TYR A 223 -7.53 -21.99 5.98
C TYR A 223 -7.74 -23.30 6.73
N GLN A 224 -7.06 -23.51 7.86
CA GLN A 224 -7.33 -24.65 8.75
C GLN A 224 -8.78 -24.64 9.24
N ALA A 225 -9.24 -23.52 9.79
CA ALA A 225 -10.62 -23.39 10.25
C ALA A 225 -11.64 -23.61 9.12
N LEU A 226 -11.42 -22.99 7.96
CA LEU A 226 -12.28 -23.15 6.79
C LEU A 226 -12.34 -24.59 6.28
N MET A 227 -11.19 -25.27 6.21
CA MET A 227 -11.12 -26.65 5.74
C MET A 227 -11.81 -27.60 6.73
N ALA A 228 -11.61 -27.40 8.03
CA ALA A 228 -12.28 -28.17 9.07
C ALA A 228 -13.81 -28.00 9.02
N GLU A 229 -14.28 -26.75 8.87
CA GLU A 229 -15.70 -26.42 8.74
C GLU A 229 -16.34 -27.12 7.52
N ARG A 230 -15.71 -27.01 6.35
CA ARG A 230 -16.25 -27.58 5.10
C ARG A 230 -16.18 -29.10 5.02
N LEU A 231 -15.30 -29.71 5.81
CA LEU A 231 -15.15 -31.17 5.91
C LEU A 231 -15.95 -31.77 7.08
N ALA A 232 -16.78 -31.00 7.78
CA ALA A 232 -17.49 -31.45 8.98
C ALA A 232 -18.33 -32.75 8.80
N LYS A 233 -18.79 -33.04 7.57
CA LYS A 233 -19.51 -34.29 7.24
C LYS A 233 -18.61 -35.53 7.25
N LYS A 234 -17.31 -35.38 6.97
CA LYS A 234 -16.28 -36.45 6.97
C LYS A 234 -14.96 -35.90 7.57
N PRO A 235 -14.90 -35.70 8.91
CA PRO A 235 -13.77 -35.04 9.56
C PRO A 235 -12.44 -35.79 9.41
N GLU A 236 -12.47 -37.10 9.16
CA GLU A 236 -11.29 -37.93 8.89
C GLU A 236 -10.51 -37.51 7.63
N LEU A 237 -11.13 -36.76 6.72
CA LEU A 237 -10.47 -36.22 5.52
C LEU A 237 -9.58 -35.00 5.84
N TYR A 238 -9.81 -34.32 6.97
CA TYR A 238 -9.06 -33.12 7.34
C TYR A 238 -7.56 -33.41 7.48
N GLU A 239 -7.22 -34.42 8.28
CA GLU A 239 -5.83 -34.86 8.49
C GLU A 239 -5.17 -35.35 7.20
N GLN A 240 -5.95 -35.81 6.23
CA GLN A 240 -5.42 -36.28 4.95
C GLN A 240 -5.13 -35.15 3.95
N LEU A 241 -5.82 -34.01 4.08
CA LEU A 241 -5.80 -32.91 3.12
C LEU A 241 -5.00 -31.69 3.60
N ILE A 242 -4.75 -31.58 4.91
CA ILE A 242 -4.01 -30.47 5.48
C ILE A 242 -2.52 -30.54 5.09
N PRO A 243 -1.94 -29.51 4.43
CA PRO A 243 -0.53 -29.56 4.05
C PRO A 243 0.41 -29.17 5.20
N GLU A 244 1.59 -29.79 5.23
CA GLU A 244 2.67 -29.42 6.16
C GLU A 244 3.40 -28.13 5.74
N PHE A 245 3.46 -27.84 4.44
CA PHE A 245 4.12 -26.66 3.90
C PHE A 245 3.29 -25.38 4.11
N PRO A 246 3.88 -24.18 4.18
CA PRO A 246 3.14 -22.94 4.41
C PRO A 246 2.15 -22.59 3.29
N PRO A 247 1.06 -21.87 3.59
CA PRO A 247 0.24 -21.19 2.59
C PRO A 247 1.08 -20.35 1.63
N ASN A 248 0.59 -20.14 0.41
CA ASN A 248 1.28 -19.45 -0.69
C ASN A 248 2.53 -20.13 -1.27
N CYS A 249 3.07 -21.21 -0.69
CA CYS A 249 4.13 -21.97 -1.38
C CYS A 249 3.64 -22.48 -2.74
N ARG A 250 2.40 -22.97 -2.80
CA ARG A 250 1.70 -23.20 -4.05
C ARG A 250 0.71 -22.07 -4.28
N ARG A 251 0.43 -21.78 -5.56
CA ARG A 251 -0.62 -20.83 -5.92
C ARG A 251 -1.93 -21.30 -5.29
N LEU A 252 -2.47 -20.52 -4.38
CA LEU A 252 -3.75 -20.80 -3.73
C LEU A 252 -4.83 -20.97 -4.79
N THR A 253 -5.74 -21.91 -4.57
CA THR A 253 -6.88 -22.12 -5.46
C THR A 253 -8.15 -22.08 -4.63
N PRO A 254 -9.03 -21.09 -4.82
CA PRO A 254 -10.37 -21.15 -4.27
C PRO A 254 -11.12 -22.28 -4.96
N GLY A 255 -11.52 -23.28 -4.18
CA GLY A 255 -12.16 -24.52 -4.62
C GLY A 255 -13.60 -24.63 -4.15
N PRO A 256 -14.52 -23.79 -4.65
CA PRO A 256 -15.91 -23.82 -4.20
C PRO A 256 -16.55 -25.18 -4.51
N GLY A 257 -17.16 -25.80 -3.50
CA GLY A 257 -17.81 -27.10 -3.63
C GLY A 257 -16.85 -28.28 -3.67
N TYR A 258 -15.52 -28.06 -3.70
CA TYR A 258 -14.57 -29.17 -3.81
C TYR A 258 -14.50 -29.99 -2.52
N LEU A 259 -14.35 -29.35 -1.36
CA LEU A 259 -14.30 -30.06 -0.07
C LEU A 259 -15.64 -30.74 0.21
N GLU A 260 -16.73 -30.05 -0.08
CA GLU A 260 -18.09 -30.56 0.06
C GLU A 260 -18.30 -31.80 -0.82
N ALA A 261 -17.85 -31.77 -2.08
CA ALA A 261 -17.90 -32.92 -2.99
C ALA A 261 -17.12 -34.14 -2.47
N LEU A 262 -15.97 -33.95 -1.81
CA LEU A 262 -15.22 -35.06 -1.22
C LEU A 262 -15.97 -35.73 -0.06
N THR A 263 -16.88 -35.02 0.59
CA THR A 263 -17.70 -35.57 1.68
C THR A 263 -18.93 -36.34 1.18
N GLU A 264 -19.21 -36.33 -0.12
CA GLU A 264 -20.33 -37.08 -0.70
C GLU A 264 -20.04 -38.58 -0.80
N GLU A 265 -21.10 -39.39 -0.86
CA GLU A 265 -20.99 -40.86 -0.91
C GLU A 265 -20.50 -41.36 -2.27
N ASN A 266 -20.77 -40.61 -3.34
CA ASN A 266 -20.35 -40.96 -4.69
C ASN A 266 -18.91 -40.50 -5.04
N VAL A 267 -18.12 -40.10 -4.05
CA VAL A 267 -16.72 -39.68 -4.25
C VAL A 267 -15.79 -40.44 -3.30
N SER A 268 -14.80 -41.10 -3.87
CA SER A 268 -13.71 -41.77 -3.16
C SER A 268 -12.42 -40.98 -3.28
N LEU A 269 -11.87 -40.52 -2.16
CA LEU A 269 -10.54 -39.89 -2.12
C LEU A 269 -9.46 -40.96 -2.03
N ILE A 270 -8.62 -41.08 -3.06
CA ILE A 270 -7.56 -42.09 -3.15
C ILE A 270 -6.20 -41.39 -3.09
N ARG A 271 -5.41 -41.72 -2.07
CA ARG A 271 -4.05 -41.16 -1.88
C ARG A 271 -2.92 -42.08 -2.33
N ASN A 272 -3.23 -43.35 -2.49
CA ASN A 272 -2.27 -44.36 -2.94
C ASN A 272 -1.81 -44.03 -4.38
N PRO A 273 -0.50 -44.14 -4.69
CA PRO A 273 -0.02 -44.05 -6.06
C PRO A 273 -0.72 -45.04 -6.98
N ILE A 274 -0.90 -44.65 -8.25
CA ILE A 274 -1.38 -45.55 -9.29
C ILE A 274 -0.20 -46.39 -9.75
N ALA A 275 -0.33 -47.72 -9.68
CA ALA A 275 0.71 -48.65 -10.10
C ALA A 275 0.70 -48.87 -11.61
N ARG A 276 -0.49 -49.08 -12.20
CA ARG A 276 -0.68 -49.32 -13.64
C ARG A 276 -2.15 -49.17 -14.05
N PHE A 277 -2.40 -49.04 -15.34
CA PHE A 277 -3.72 -49.19 -15.94
C PHE A 277 -4.08 -50.67 -16.15
N THR A 278 -5.37 -50.95 -16.24
CA THR A 278 -5.92 -52.21 -16.75
C THR A 278 -6.80 -51.92 -17.96
N LYS A 279 -7.34 -52.98 -18.57
CA LYS A 279 -8.30 -52.86 -19.68
C LYS A 279 -9.50 -51.97 -19.34
N ASP A 280 -10.02 -52.12 -18.12
CA ASP A 280 -11.27 -51.50 -17.66
C ASP A 280 -11.06 -50.47 -16.53
N GLY A 281 -9.82 -50.19 -16.11
CA GLY A 281 -9.60 -49.45 -14.87
C GLY A 281 -8.17 -49.11 -14.49
N LEU A 282 -7.98 -48.88 -13.18
CA LEU A 282 -6.74 -48.45 -12.55
C LEU A 282 -6.42 -49.33 -11.34
N VAL A 283 -5.15 -49.73 -11.18
CA VAL A 283 -4.66 -50.46 -10.02
C VAL A 283 -3.81 -49.53 -9.17
N ASP A 284 -4.14 -49.40 -7.89
CA ASP A 284 -3.32 -48.64 -6.95
C ASP A 284 -2.13 -49.47 -6.42
N SER A 285 -1.22 -48.82 -5.69
CA SER A 285 -0.04 -49.47 -5.11
C SER A 285 -0.35 -50.59 -4.12
N ASN A 286 -1.58 -50.69 -3.62
CA ASN A 286 -2.01 -51.75 -2.72
C ASN A 286 -2.58 -52.95 -3.48
N GLY A 287 -2.57 -52.91 -4.82
CA GLY A 287 -3.10 -53.96 -5.67
C GLY A 287 -4.62 -53.92 -5.83
N ILE A 288 -5.29 -52.85 -5.37
CA ILE A 288 -6.75 -52.72 -5.51
C ILE A 288 -7.06 -52.16 -6.89
N GLU A 289 -7.76 -52.95 -7.70
CA GLU A 289 -8.29 -52.53 -9.00
C GLU A 289 -9.64 -51.81 -8.83
N ARG A 290 -9.78 -50.67 -9.50
CA ARG A 290 -11.05 -49.94 -9.62
C ARG A 290 -11.38 -49.75 -11.09
N LYS A 291 -12.57 -50.25 -11.47
CA LYS A 291 -13.08 -50.15 -12.84
C LYS A 291 -13.74 -48.80 -13.04
N VAL A 292 -13.39 -48.11 -14.13
CA VAL A 292 -13.89 -46.78 -14.45
C VAL A 292 -14.18 -46.67 -15.95
N ASP A 293 -15.24 -45.96 -16.32
CA ASP A 293 -15.65 -45.74 -17.71
C ASP A 293 -14.81 -44.65 -18.40
N ALA A 294 -14.25 -43.73 -17.60
CA ALA A 294 -13.39 -42.67 -18.08
C ALA A 294 -12.32 -42.26 -17.06
N VAL A 295 -11.21 -41.74 -17.59
CA VAL A 295 -10.10 -41.16 -16.82
C VAL A 295 -9.85 -39.72 -17.27
N VAL A 296 -9.99 -38.79 -16.34
CA VAL A 296 -9.71 -37.37 -16.53
C VAL A 296 -8.40 -37.00 -15.85
N CYS A 297 -7.38 -36.71 -16.65
CA CYS A 297 -6.06 -36.31 -16.17
C CYS A 297 -6.02 -34.79 -15.90
N CYS A 298 -5.97 -34.43 -14.62
CA CYS A 298 -5.74 -33.09 -14.10
C CYS A 298 -4.29 -32.92 -13.64
N THR A 299 -3.34 -33.41 -14.44
CA THR A 299 -1.92 -33.58 -14.09
C THR A 299 -1.06 -32.32 -14.29
N GLY A 300 -1.63 -31.27 -14.90
CA GLY A 300 -0.97 -29.97 -15.06
C GLY A 300 -0.28 -29.82 -16.42
N ALA A 301 0.79 -29.05 -16.46
CA ALA A 301 1.60 -28.82 -17.66
C ALA A 301 3.09 -28.90 -17.31
N ASN A 302 3.96 -28.83 -18.31
CA ASN A 302 5.40 -28.74 -18.10
C ASN A 302 5.76 -27.54 -17.21
N ARG A 303 6.77 -27.72 -16.34
CA ARG A 303 7.16 -26.78 -15.26
C ARG A 303 8.60 -26.29 -15.37
N ASP A 304 9.32 -26.73 -16.38
CA ASP A 304 10.73 -26.40 -16.63
C ASP A 304 10.92 -24.99 -17.24
N MET A 305 9.83 -24.34 -17.66
CA MET A 305 9.83 -23.06 -18.38
C MET A 305 10.53 -23.10 -19.74
N LEU A 306 10.84 -24.30 -20.25
CA LEU A 306 11.52 -24.47 -21.52
C LEU A 306 10.51 -24.52 -22.67
N PRO A 307 10.83 -23.92 -23.82
CA PRO A 307 10.08 -24.14 -25.05
C PRO A 307 10.06 -25.64 -25.43
N PRO A 308 8.95 -26.14 -26.02
CA PRO A 308 8.81 -27.55 -26.41
C PRO A 308 9.59 -27.92 -27.68
N PHE A 309 10.47 -27.04 -28.16
CA PHE A 309 11.32 -27.21 -29.32
C PHE A 309 12.74 -26.71 -28.99
N PRO A 310 13.79 -27.28 -29.63
CA PRO A 310 15.15 -26.84 -29.40
C PRO A 310 15.37 -25.41 -29.89
N ILE A 311 16.08 -24.63 -29.08
CA ILE A 311 16.61 -23.32 -29.45
C ILE A 311 18.14 -23.42 -29.35
N THR A 312 18.84 -23.25 -30.46
CA THR A 312 20.27 -23.61 -30.58
C THR A 312 21.11 -22.44 -31.04
N VAL A 313 22.27 -22.26 -30.41
CA VAL A 313 23.31 -21.31 -30.84
C VAL A 313 24.62 -22.07 -31.09
N PRO A 314 25.20 -22.00 -32.30
CA PRO A 314 26.48 -22.66 -32.59
C PRO A 314 27.60 -22.24 -31.63
N GLY A 315 28.33 -23.22 -31.09
CA GLY A 315 29.40 -23.01 -30.10
C GLY A 315 28.93 -22.82 -28.65
N VAL A 316 27.64 -22.60 -28.43
CA VAL A 316 27.03 -22.49 -27.08
C VAL A 316 26.26 -23.77 -26.73
N GLY A 317 25.49 -24.31 -27.68
CA GLY A 317 24.60 -25.46 -27.47
C GLY A 317 23.13 -25.08 -27.49
N THR A 318 22.30 -25.88 -26.85
CA THR A 318 20.85 -25.65 -26.76
C THR A 318 20.47 -24.85 -25.51
N LEU A 319 19.34 -24.15 -25.56
CA LEU A 319 18.76 -23.47 -24.41
C LEU A 319 18.45 -24.45 -23.27
N GLN A 320 17.98 -25.64 -23.62
CA GLN A 320 17.66 -26.72 -22.69
C GLN A 320 18.89 -27.15 -21.88
N GLU A 321 20.04 -27.33 -22.54
CA GLU A 321 21.31 -27.62 -21.87
C GLU A 321 21.74 -26.45 -20.97
N SER A 322 21.66 -25.23 -21.48
CA SER A 322 22.07 -24.01 -20.77
C SER A 322 21.22 -23.71 -19.52
N TRP A 323 19.96 -24.13 -19.51
CA TRP A 323 19.02 -23.95 -18.39
C TRP A 323 18.88 -25.19 -17.52
N THR A 324 19.73 -26.20 -17.70
CA THR A 324 19.81 -27.35 -16.79
C THR A 324 20.87 -27.08 -15.72
N PRO A 325 20.56 -27.18 -14.41
CA PRO A 325 19.31 -27.65 -13.83
C PRO A 325 18.20 -26.60 -13.72
N ASP A 326 18.51 -25.29 -13.75
CA ASP A 326 17.55 -24.21 -13.54
C ASP A 326 17.71 -23.08 -14.58
N PRO A 327 16.62 -22.40 -15.00
CA PRO A 327 16.68 -21.30 -15.95
C PRO A 327 17.62 -20.16 -15.51
N TYR A 328 18.35 -19.60 -16.48
CA TYR A 328 19.26 -18.47 -16.28
C TYR A 328 18.81 -17.32 -17.18
N THR A 329 18.37 -16.21 -16.57
CA THR A 329 17.80 -15.08 -17.33
C THR A 329 18.16 -13.74 -16.69
N TYR A 330 18.12 -12.69 -17.49
CA TYR A 330 18.15 -11.30 -17.03
C TYR A 330 16.74 -10.73 -17.05
N LEU A 331 16.23 -10.32 -15.89
CA LEU A 331 14.89 -9.74 -15.65
C LEU A 331 13.70 -10.58 -16.19
N GLY A 332 13.94 -11.83 -16.55
CA GLY A 332 12.99 -12.67 -17.25
C GLY A 332 12.69 -12.26 -18.69
N PHE A 333 13.58 -11.48 -19.30
CA PHE A 333 13.43 -10.95 -20.66
C PHE A 333 14.23 -11.71 -21.70
N SER A 334 15.48 -12.02 -21.37
CA SER A 334 16.47 -12.60 -22.27
C SER A 334 17.46 -13.42 -21.45
N THR A 335 18.30 -14.20 -22.11
CA THR A 335 19.40 -14.94 -21.49
C THR A 335 20.71 -14.62 -22.23
N PRO A 336 21.86 -14.50 -21.54
CA PRO A 336 23.15 -14.32 -22.19
C PRO A 336 23.48 -15.49 -23.13
N SER A 337 24.27 -15.22 -24.16
CA SER A 337 24.70 -16.17 -25.21
C SER A 337 23.60 -16.57 -26.21
N PHE A 338 22.40 -16.02 -26.09
CA PHE A 338 21.28 -16.23 -27.02
C PHE A 338 20.83 -14.87 -27.59
N PRO A 339 21.53 -14.34 -28.60
CA PRO A 339 21.29 -13.01 -29.13
C PRO A 339 19.90 -12.89 -29.77
N ASN A 340 19.29 -11.71 -29.66
CA ASN A 340 18.00 -11.39 -30.25
C ASN A 340 16.84 -12.34 -29.85
N LEU A 341 16.99 -13.05 -28.72
CA LEU A 341 15.96 -13.95 -28.18
C LEU A 341 15.30 -13.30 -26.97
N LEU A 342 13.97 -13.19 -26.99
CA LEU A 342 13.19 -12.59 -25.91
C LEU A 342 12.09 -13.54 -25.40
N PHE A 343 11.76 -13.44 -24.11
CA PHE A 343 10.78 -14.30 -23.44
C PHE A 343 9.61 -13.50 -22.87
N LEU A 344 8.44 -13.57 -23.49
CA LEU A 344 7.22 -13.03 -22.89
C LEU A 344 6.71 -13.99 -21.81
N GLN A 345 6.60 -13.51 -20.57
CA GLN A 345 6.30 -14.33 -19.39
C GLN A 345 7.27 -15.50 -19.14
N GLY A 346 8.56 -15.34 -19.51
CA GLY A 346 9.63 -16.28 -19.19
C GLY A 346 9.89 -16.48 -17.68
N PRO A 347 10.97 -17.20 -17.33
CA PRO A 347 11.46 -17.30 -15.95
C PRO A 347 11.58 -15.92 -15.30
N ASN A 348 11.19 -15.78 -14.04
CA ASN A 348 11.15 -14.52 -13.30
C ASN A 348 10.31 -13.40 -13.95
N GLY A 349 9.46 -13.71 -14.95
CA GLY A 349 8.75 -12.70 -15.75
C GLY A 349 7.53 -12.03 -15.09
N ALA A 350 7.07 -12.46 -13.91
CA ALA A 350 5.90 -11.86 -13.25
C ALA A 350 6.01 -11.81 -11.72
N GLY A 351 5.72 -10.62 -11.16
CA GLY A 351 5.62 -10.39 -9.72
C GLY A 351 4.50 -11.18 -9.05
N HIS A 352 4.70 -11.50 -7.78
CA HIS A 352 3.62 -11.97 -6.93
C HIS A 352 2.58 -10.85 -6.74
N SER A 353 1.34 -11.22 -6.42
CA SER A 353 0.27 -10.27 -6.09
C SER A 353 -0.25 -9.35 -7.22
N GLY A 354 0.22 -9.49 -8.46
CA GLY A 354 -0.28 -8.69 -9.61
C GLY A 354 -1.21 -9.43 -10.57
N THR A 355 -1.61 -8.73 -11.64
CA THR A 355 -2.37 -9.31 -12.76
C THR A 355 -1.42 -9.69 -13.91
N ILE A 356 -1.67 -10.82 -14.57
CA ILE A 356 -0.84 -11.27 -15.69
C ILE A 356 -0.91 -10.31 -16.90
N PRO A 357 -2.09 -9.78 -17.30
CA PRO A 357 -2.17 -8.80 -18.38
C PRO A 357 -1.25 -7.60 -18.17
N ASN A 358 -1.26 -7.01 -16.97
CA ASN A 358 -0.37 -5.89 -16.66
C ASN A 358 1.13 -6.26 -16.73
N GLN A 359 1.50 -7.46 -16.28
CA GLN A 359 2.88 -7.94 -16.40
C GLN A 359 3.29 -8.17 -17.86
N ILE A 360 2.37 -8.63 -18.72
CA ILE A 360 2.59 -8.78 -20.16
C ILE A 360 2.71 -7.42 -20.85
N GLU A 361 1.83 -6.47 -20.52
CA GLU A 361 1.84 -5.12 -21.09
C GLU A 361 3.16 -4.43 -20.78
N THR A 362 3.63 -4.46 -19.52
CA THR A 362 4.92 -3.86 -19.15
C THR A 362 6.12 -4.51 -19.85
N GLN A 363 6.10 -5.83 -20.06
CA GLN A 363 7.13 -6.52 -20.84
C GLN A 363 7.09 -6.10 -22.32
N THR A 364 5.89 -6.06 -22.90
CA THR A 364 5.70 -5.73 -24.32
C THR A 364 6.09 -4.28 -24.60
N THR A 365 5.78 -3.34 -23.71
CA THR A 365 6.21 -1.95 -23.83
C THR A 365 7.73 -1.80 -23.73
N TYR A 366 8.38 -2.60 -22.88
CA TYR A 366 9.84 -2.64 -22.82
C TYR A 366 10.44 -3.16 -24.13
N TYR A 367 9.88 -4.25 -24.69
CA TYR A 367 10.34 -4.78 -25.97
C TYR A 367 10.12 -3.79 -27.11
N ALA A 368 9.03 -3.04 -27.12
CA ALA A 368 8.81 -1.98 -28.09
C ALA A 368 9.91 -0.89 -28.01
N GLN A 369 10.34 -0.49 -26.80
CA GLN A 369 11.48 0.42 -26.63
C GLN A 369 12.78 -0.17 -27.18
N LEU A 370 13.08 -1.41 -26.80
CA LEU A 370 14.27 -2.14 -27.22
C LEU A 370 14.34 -2.26 -28.75
N LEU A 371 13.26 -2.71 -29.38
CA LEU A 371 13.18 -2.91 -30.83
C LEU A 371 13.29 -1.59 -31.60
N ARG A 372 12.68 -0.51 -31.11
CA ARG A 372 12.86 0.83 -31.72
C ARG A 372 14.32 1.26 -31.70
N LYS A 373 15.02 1.10 -30.57
CA LYS A 373 16.46 1.38 -30.49
C LYS A 373 17.25 0.51 -31.48
N VAL A 374 16.93 -0.78 -31.58
CA VAL A 374 17.60 -1.71 -32.50
C VAL A 374 17.45 -1.26 -33.95
N ILE A 375 16.23 -0.89 -34.35
CA ILE A 375 15.92 -0.41 -35.71
C ILE A 375 16.63 0.92 -35.98
N GLN A 376 16.44 1.92 -35.10
CA GLN A 376 16.94 3.28 -35.29
C GLN A 376 18.47 3.35 -35.32
N GLN A 377 19.14 2.61 -34.43
CA GLN A 377 20.59 2.66 -34.28
C GLN A 377 21.30 1.60 -35.13
N ARG A 378 20.57 0.90 -36.01
CA ARG A 378 21.08 -0.15 -36.91
C ARG A 378 21.87 -1.23 -36.16
N ILE A 379 21.32 -1.66 -35.02
CA ILE A 379 21.90 -2.73 -34.20
C ILE A 379 21.68 -4.06 -34.91
N LYS A 380 22.71 -4.90 -34.88
CA LYS A 380 22.77 -6.23 -35.48
C LYS A 380 22.37 -7.29 -34.47
N THR A 381 22.99 -7.29 -33.29
CA THR A 381 22.61 -8.17 -32.18
C THR A 381 22.49 -7.42 -30.87
N PHE A 382 21.63 -7.91 -30.00
CA PHE A 382 21.52 -7.48 -28.61
C PHE A 382 21.35 -8.70 -27.69
N GLU A 383 21.98 -8.66 -26.53
CA GLU A 383 21.83 -9.64 -25.46
C GLU A 383 22.21 -9.03 -24.12
N PRO A 384 21.68 -9.51 -22.98
CA PRO A 384 22.13 -9.04 -21.68
C PRO A 384 23.56 -9.48 -21.43
N SER A 385 24.36 -8.61 -20.83
CA SER A 385 25.70 -8.98 -20.36
C SER A 385 25.60 -10.10 -19.32
N LYS A 386 26.60 -10.99 -19.30
CA LYS A 386 26.69 -12.07 -18.31
C LYS A 386 26.72 -11.51 -16.88
N ALA A 387 27.44 -10.41 -16.67
CA ALA A 387 27.53 -9.75 -15.36
C ALA A 387 26.15 -9.30 -14.86
N ALA A 388 25.35 -8.64 -15.70
CA ALA A 388 24.01 -8.20 -15.30
C ALA A 388 23.07 -9.38 -15.00
N ALA A 389 23.17 -10.47 -15.75
CA ALA A 389 22.40 -11.68 -15.49
C ALA A 389 22.85 -12.40 -14.20
N ASP A 390 24.15 -12.45 -13.91
CA ASP A 390 24.72 -13.00 -12.67
C ASP A 390 24.28 -12.18 -11.44
N ASP A 391 24.32 -10.85 -11.54
CA ASP A 391 23.88 -9.94 -10.47
C ASP A 391 22.37 -10.08 -10.20
N PHE A 392 21.57 -10.19 -11.25
CA PHE A 392 20.13 -10.43 -11.10
C PHE A 392 19.83 -11.80 -10.48
N LEU A 393 20.61 -12.82 -10.85
CA LEU A 393 20.49 -14.15 -10.26
C LEU A 393 20.84 -14.11 -8.77
N ALA A 394 21.95 -13.48 -8.39
CA ALA A 394 22.37 -13.33 -7.00
C ALA A 394 21.30 -12.58 -6.17
N TYR A 395 20.72 -11.52 -6.74
CA TYR A 395 19.59 -10.81 -6.12
C TYR A 395 18.37 -11.73 -5.95
N SER A 396 18.03 -12.51 -6.97
CA SER A 396 16.89 -13.44 -6.94
C SER A 396 17.05 -14.47 -5.84
N ASP A 397 18.22 -15.11 -5.75
CA ASP A 397 18.50 -16.14 -4.74
C ASP A 397 18.46 -15.55 -3.32
N ALA A 398 19.04 -14.36 -3.11
CA ALA A 398 19.00 -13.65 -1.83
C ALA A 398 17.57 -13.24 -1.42
N PHE A 399 16.72 -12.87 -2.39
CA PHE A 399 15.31 -12.55 -2.16
C PHE A 399 14.51 -13.81 -1.78
N PHE A 400 14.59 -14.87 -2.59
CA PHE A 400 13.77 -16.07 -2.42
C PHE A 400 14.12 -16.89 -1.18
N ALA A 401 15.35 -16.80 -0.68
CA ALA A 401 15.74 -17.41 0.60
C ALA A 401 14.85 -16.97 1.78
N LYS A 402 14.23 -15.78 1.69
CA LYS A 402 13.37 -15.19 2.73
C LYS A 402 11.89 -15.54 2.55
N THR A 403 11.54 -16.33 1.54
CA THR A 403 10.15 -16.61 1.15
C THR A 403 9.73 -18.04 1.47
N VAL A 404 8.43 -18.29 1.55
CA VAL A 404 7.85 -19.63 1.78
C VAL A 404 8.13 -20.62 0.65
N TRP A 405 8.50 -20.14 -0.55
CA TRP A 405 8.77 -21.02 -1.71
C TRP A 405 10.00 -21.90 -1.53
N THR A 406 10.94 -21.46 -0.70
CA THR A 406 12.16 -22.21 -0.39
C THR A 406 11.99 -23.13 0.82
N GLU A 407 10.80 -23.17 1.46
CA GLU A 407 10.48 -24.10 2.57
C GLU A 407 10.05 -25.49 2.06
N ASN A 408 11.01 -26.20 1.44
CA ASN A 408 10.93 -27.60 1.03
C ASN A 408 9.59 -28.08 0.40
N CYS A 409 8.94 -27.23 -0.39
CA CYS A 409 7.66 -27.53 -1.02
C CYS A 409 7.79 -27.60 -2.54
N SER A 410 7.32 -28.70 -3.12
CA SER A 410 7.28 -28.89 -4.58
C SER A 410 6.21 -27.99 -5.19
N SER A 411 6.60 -27.11 -6.11
CA SER A 411 5.71 -26.21 -6.82
C SER A 411 6.12 -26.05 -8.28
N TRP A 412 5.29 -25.41 -9.11
CA TRP A 412 5.71 -25.07 -10.47
C TRP A 412 6.81 -23.98 -10.49
N ALA A 413 7.01 -23.25 -9.38
CA ALA A 413 7.99 -22.17 -9.31
C ALA A 413 9.43 -22.66 -9.15
N ASN A 414 9.63 -23.93 -8.80
CA ASN A 414 10.92 -24.60 -8.64
C ASN A 414 11.03 -25.90 -9.47
N SER A 415 10.37 -25.94 -10.63
CA SER A 415 10.29 -27.13 -11.50
C SER A 415 9.78 -28.40 -10.81
N GLY A 416 9.07 -28.26 -9.69
CA GLY A 416 8.58 -29.38 -8.88
C GLY A 416 9.62 -30.01 -7.97
N ARG A 417 10.81 -29.42 -7.80
CA ARG A 417 11.87 -29.89 -6.91
C ARG A 417 11.78 -29.18 -5.56
N PRO A 418 11.36 -29.86 -4.47
CA PRO A 418 11.43 -29.30 -3.13
C PRO A 418 12.83 -28.72 -2.83
N GLY A 419 12.89 -27.48 -2.34
CA GLY A 419 14.16 -26.79 -2.07
C GLY A 419 14.95 -26.33 -3.32
N GLY A 420 14.46 -26.60 -4.53
CA GLY A 420 15.08 -26.11 -5.77
C GLY A 420 15.00 -24.59 -5.92
N ARG A 421 15.81 -24.04 -6.82
CA ARG A 421 15.86 -22.59 -7.08
C ARG A 421 14.50 -22.08 -7.59
N ILE A 422 14.13 -20.87 -7.15
CA ILE A 422 12.86 -20.26 -7.52
C ILE A 422 13.04 -19.43 -8.79
N HIS A 423 12.39 -19.86 -9.86
CA HIS A 423 12.43 -19.19 -11.16
C HIS A 423 11.03 -18.86 -11.71
N GLY A 424 9.96 -19.38 -11.11
CA GLY A 424 8.59 -19.10 -11.60
C GLY A 424 8.06 -17.69 -11.28
N HIS A 425 8.73 -16.96 -10.40
CA HIS A 425 8.28 -15.67 -9.88
C HIS A 425 9.37 -14.61 -10.04
N TRP A 426 8.97 -13.35 -10.22
CA TRP A 426 9.87 -12.21 -10.09
C TRP A 426 10.29 -12.04 -8.63
N PRO A 427 11.57 -11.71 -8.33
CA PRO A 427 12.06 -11.51 -6.96
C PRO A 427 11.58 -10.17 -6.38
N GLY A 428 10.26 -10.04 -6.18
CA GLY A 428 9.62 -8.84 -5.66
C GLY A 428 8.12 -8.80 -5.93
N SER A 429 7.48 -7.69 -5.58
CA SER A 429 6.05 -7.48 -5.85
C SER A 429 5.80 -7.20 -7.33
N ALA A 430 4.57 -7.37 -7.79
CA ALA A 430 4.18 -6.95 -9.14
C ALA A 430 4.36 -5.44 -9.37
N SER A 431 4.12 -4.60 -8.36
CA SER A 431 4.42 -3.16 -8.45
C SER A 431 5.92 -2.90 -8.57
N HIS A 432 6.76 -3.66 -7.85
CA HIS A 432 8.21 -3.57 -7.98
C HIS A 432 8.65 -3.92 -9.41
N ALA A 433 8.15 -5.03 -9.97
CA ALA A 433 8.40 -5.39 -11.37
C ALA A 433 8.00 -4.26 -12.33
N ASN A 434 6.81 -3.68 -12.16
CA ASN A 434 6.35 -2.58 -13.01
C ASN A 434 7.30 -1.38 -12.95
N ASN A 435 7.76 -1.01 -11.77
CA ASN A 435 8.65 0.13 -11.60
C ASN A 435 10.04 -0.12 -12.21
N VAL A 436 10.62 -1.31 -11.99
CA VAL A 436 11.92 -1.68 -12.56
C VAL A 436 11.88 -1.66 -14.08
N ARG A 437 10.75 -2.07 -14.69
CA ARG A 437 10.59 -2.16 -16.14
C ARG A 437 10.26 -0.82 -16.83
N ARG A 438 9.98 0.24 -16.07
CA ARG A 438 9.69 1.56 -16.66
C ARG A 438 10.90 2.17 -17.36
N ASN A 439 12.07 2.00 -16.75
CA ASN A 439 13.31 2.60 -17.25
C ASN A 439 14.24 1.50 -17.74
N SER A 440 14.52 1.52 -19.04
CA SER A 440 15.42 0.56 -19.65
C SER A 440 16.87 0.87 -19.29
N ARG A 441 17.53 -0.10 -18.64
CA ARG A 441 18.95 -0.08 -18.29
C ARG A 441 19.79 -0.52 -19.48
N TRP A 442 20.03 0.39 -20.42
CA TRP A 442 20.75 0.08 -21.67
C TRP A 442 22.20 -0.35 -21.45
N GLU A 443 22.79 0.03 -20.31
CA GLU A 443 24.13 -0.36 -19.87
C GLU A 443 24.26 -1.84 -19.51
N ASP A 444 23.15 -2.51 -19.20
CA ASP A 444 23.16 -3.94 -18.85
C ASP A 444 23.22 -4.84 -20.11
N TRP A 445 23.05 -4.26 -21.30
CA TRP A 445 23.00 -4.95 -22.59
C TRP A 445 24.29 -4.77 -23.39
N GLU A 446 24.68 -5.84 -24.08
CA GLU A 446 25.72 -5.86 -25.10
C GLU A 446 25.11 -5.64 -26.48
N TRP A 447 25.75 -4.79 -27.29
CA TRP A 447 25.24 -4.36 -28.59
C TRP A 447 26.29 -4.54 -29.68
N THR A 448 25.93 -5.22 -30.77
CA THR A 448 26.74 -5.21 -32.00
C THR A 448 26.01 -4.46 -33.09
N TYR A 449 26.73 -3.77 -33.98
CA TYR A 449 26.14 -2.88 -34.98
C TYR A 449 26.29 -3.46 -36.39
N LYS A 450 25.33 -3.16 -37.29
CA LYS A 450 25.40 -3.56 -38.71
C LYS A 450 26.48 -2.78 -39.49
N SER A 451 26.99 -1.69 -38.93
CA SER A 451 28.02 -0.86 -39.58
C SER A 451 29.36 -1.60 -39.68
N LYS A 452 29.92 -1.68 -40.90
CA LYS A 452 31.25 -2.27 -41.14
C LYS A 452 32.37 -1.52 -40.44
N SER A 453 32.21 -0.23 -40.18
CA SER A 453 33.23 0.58 -39.51
C SER A 453 33.31 0.34 -38.01
N GLY A 454 32.34 -0.37 -37.41
CA GLY A 454 32.21 -0.48 -35.96
C GLY A 454 31.82 0.83 -35.26
N ASN A 455 31.65 1.93 -35.99
CA ASN A 455 31.28 3.22 -35.41
C ASN A 455 29.80 3.20 -34.98
N ARG A 456 29.56 3.33 -33.67
CA ARG A 456 28.22 3.38 -33.06
C ARG A 456 27.35 4.55 -33.54
N PHE A 457 27.94 5.59 -34.11
CA PHE A 457 27.24 6.76 -34.66
C PHE A 457 26.96 6.64 -36.16
N ALA A 458 27.27 5.52 -36.80
CA ALA A 458 27.03 5.33 -38.24
C ALA A 458 25.55 5.49 -38.64
N TYR A 459 24.61 5.30 -37.70
CA TYR A 459 23.20 5.54 -37.94
C TYR A 459 22.81 7.02 -38.09
N PHE A 460 23.70 7.97 -37.75
CA PHE A 460 23.52 9.39 -38.07
C PHE A 460 23.54 9.66 -39.58
N GLY A 461 23.99 8.69 -40.38
CA GLY A 461 24.04 8.83 -41.83
C GLY A 461 24.98 9.96 -42.23
N ASN A 462 24.48 10.87 -43.07
CA ASN A 462 25.19 12.05 -43.53
C ASN A 462 24.83 13.32 -42.73
N GLY A 463 24.12 13.18 -41.60
CA GLY A 463 23.68 14.30 -40.77
C GLY A 463 22.41 15.00 -41.27
N TRP A 464 21.82 14.57 -42.39
CA TRP A 464 20.55 15.11 -42.90
C TRP A 464 19.38 14.21 -42.50
N THR A 465 18.23 14.83 -42.25
CA THR A 465 16.95 14.15 -42.11
C THR A 465 16.18 14.15 -43.44
N SER A 466 15.31 13.17 -43.66
CA SER A 466 14.45 13.15 -44.86
C SER A 466 13.53 14.37 -44.94
N LYS A 467 13.18 14.96 -43.80
CA LYS A 467 12.32 16.15 -43.71
C LYS A 467 12.98 17.40 -44.31
N GLU A 468 14.30 17.53 -44.19
CA GLU A 468 15.06 18.65 -44.78
C GLU A 468 15.15 18.59 -46.31
N LEU A 469 14.95 17.41 -46.90
CA LEU A 469 14.98 17.20 -48.35
C LEU A 469 13.60 17.36 -49.01
N LEU A 470 12.53 17.37 -48.21
CA LEU A 470 11.15 17.48 -48.69
C LEU A 470 10.71 18.94 -48.69
N GLU A 471 10.48 19.48 -49.88
CA GLU A 471 10.03 20.86 -50.09
C GLU A 471 8.71 21.14 -49.34
N GLY A 472 8.65 22.24 -48.60
CA GLY A 472 7.47 22.63 -47.80
C GLY A 472 7.34 21.96 -46.42
N SER A 473 8.32 21.16 -45.99
CA SER A 473 8.29 20.53 -44.67
C SER A 473 8.59 21.51 -43.53
N ASP A 474 7.83 21.44 -42.44
CA ASP A 474 8.09 22.22 -41.23
C ASP A 474 9.27 21.64 -40.42
N LEU A 475 10.44 22.30 -40.45
CA LEU A 475 11.62 21.89 -39.69
C LEU A 475 11.59 22.33 -38.22
N THR A 476 10.57 23.09 -37.84
CA THR A 476 10.41 23.68 -36.51
C THR A 476 9.11 23.25 -35.83
N PRO A 477 8.71 21.95 -35.86
CA PRO A 477 7.42 21.50 -35.33
C PRO A 477 7.28 21.67 -33.81
N TYR A 478 8.41 21.92 -33.12
CA TYR A 478 8.48 22.18 -31.70
C TYR A 478 8.12 23.62 -31.32
N LEU A 479 8.09 24.55 -32.28
CA LEU A 479 7.65 25.93 -32.06
C LEU A 479 6.12 25.98 -32.02
N LYS A 480 5.57 25.69 -30.84
CA LYS A 480 4.13 25.76 -30.56
C LYS A 480 3.82 27.00 -29.71
N PRO A 481 2.58 27.53 -29.75
CA PRO A 481 2.15 28.60 -28.85
C PRO A 481 2.42 28.24 -27.37
N PRO A 482 2.80 29.22 -26.52
CA PRO A 482 2.96 28.99 -25.08
C PRO A 482 1.70 28.35 -24.47
N GLY A 483 1.85 27.18 -23.84
CA GLY A 483 0.75 26.36 -23.32
C GLY A 483 0.41 25.11 -24.15
N GLN A 484 0.88 25.04 -25.40
CA GLN A 484 0.83 23.83 -26.24
C GLN A 484 2.19 23.11 -26.34
N ILE A 485 3.25 23.74 -25.82
CA ILE A 485 4.57 23.13 -25.71
C ILE A 485 4.51 22.10 -24.59
N ASP A 486 4.52 20.82 -24.96
CA ASP A 486 4.70 19.73 -24.03
C ASP A 486 6.13 19.18 -24.19
N LEU A 487 7.00 19.46 -23.21
CA LEU A 487 8.40 19.03 -23.26
C LEU A 487 8.54 17.50 -23.29
N ARG A 488 7.51 16.77 -22.88
CA ARG A 488 7.47 15.31 -22.98
C ARG A 488 7.46 14.85 -24.44
N GLU A 489 7.00 15.68 -25.38
CA GLU A 489 7.00 15.32 -26.81
C GLU A 489 8.41 15.08 -27.37
N TYR A 490 9.45 15.67 -26.77
CA TYR A 490 10.83 15.48 -27.25
C TYR A 490 11.38 14.06 -27.00
N HIS A 491 10.97 13.41 -25.92
CA HIS A 491 11.58 12.15 -25.47
C HIS A 491 10.58 11.08 -25.05
N GLU A 492 9.33 11.47 -24.76
CA GLU A 492 8.29 10.63 -24.20
C GLU A 492 7.06 10.47 -25.12
N GLU A 493 6.95 11.21 -26.24
CA GLU A 493 5.83 11.04 -27.18
C GLU A 493 5.73 9.63 -27.76
N CYS A 494 6.87 8.94 -27.89
CA CYS A 494 6.91 7.52 -28.27
C CYS A 494 6.23 6.58 -27.25
N PHE A 495 5.88 7.07 -26.05
CA PHE A 495 5.11 6.36 -25.01
C PHE A 495 3.64 6.73 -24.97
N ILE A 496 3.27 7.86 -25.59
CA ILE A 496 1.88 8.27 -25.70
C ILE A 496 1.33 7.64 -26.97
N TRP A 497 0.70 6.47 -26.85
CA TRP A 497 -0.14 5.94 -27.92
C TRP A 497 -1.31 6.91 -28.14
N LYS A 498 -1.13 7.89 -29.02
CA LYS A 498 -2.22 8.52 -29.74
C LYS A 498 -2.42 7.65 -30.98
N GLY A 499 -3.53 6.93 -31.07
CA GLY A 499 -3.82 5.90 -32.07
C GLY A 499 -3.84 6.33 -33.55
N ASN A 500 -3.19 7.43 -33.95
CA ASN A 500 -3.31 8.03 -35.28
C ASN A 500 -1.93 8.35 -35.91
N HIS A 501 -0.99 7.40 -35.95
CA HIS A 501 0.30 7.59 -36.64
C HIS A 501 0.64 6.53 -37.69
N ILE A 502 -0.40 5.93 -38.28
CA ILE A 502 -0.31 5.25 -39.60
C ILE A 502 -1.11 6.04 -40.67
N ASP A 503 -1.85 7.09 -40.30
CA ASP A 503 -2.73 7.81 -41.25
C ASP A 503 -2.07 9.00 -41.98
N SER A 504 -0.80 9.36 -41.71
CA SER A 504 -0.18 10.52 -42.36
C SER A 504 0.18 10.32 -43.85
N LEU A 505 -0.15 9.16 -44.43
CA LEU A 505 -0.07 8.93 -45.88
C LEU A 505 -1.42 8.96 -46.60
N MET A 506 -2.55 9.14 -45.91
CA MET A 506 -3.86 9.14 -46.55
C MET A 506 -4.80 10.22 -45.99
N ALA A 507 -5.03 11.23 -46.83
CA ALA A 507 -6.29 11.94 -46.99
C ALA A 507 -6.77 12.91 -45.88
N ASN A 508 -6.60 14.20 -46.18
CA ASN A 508 -7.65 15.22 -46.23
C ASN A 508 -9.06 14.77 -45.80
N SER A 509 -9.57 15.27 -44.67
CA SER A 509 -10.91 15.92 -44.57
C SER A 509 -11.20 16.34 -43.12
N ALA A 510 -12.08 17.33 -43.00
CA ALA A 510 -12.28 18.20 -41.85
C ALA A 510 -13.30 17.70 -40.81
N TYR A 511 -13.35 18.44 -39.69
CA TYR A 511 -14.40 18.62 -38.66
C TYR A 511 -14.23 17.94 -37.28
N PRO A 512 -14.76 18.57 -36.20
CA PRO A 512 -13.99 18.87 -34.99
C PRO A 512 -14.71 18.40 -33.71
N ALA A 513 -14.17 18.81 -32.57
CA ALA A 513 -14.82 19.10 -31.28
C ALA A 513 -14.11 18.44 -30.10
N ALA A 514 -13.50 19.33 -29.32
CA ALA A 514 -12.85 19.12 -28.05
C ALA A 514 -13.83 19.14 -26.86
N HIS A 515 -13.24 18.90 -25.69
CA HIS A 515 -13.61 19.37 -24.35
C HIS A 515 -14.65 18.60 -23.54
N SER A 516 -14.17 17.87 -22.53
CA SER A 516 -14.45 18.17 -21.11
C SER A 516 -13.75 17.18 -20.16
N VAL A 517 -12.52 17.49 -19.75
CA VAL A 517 -11.86 16.83 -18.61
C VAL A 517 -11.18 17.92 -17.79
N SER A 518 -11.92 18.55 -16.86
CA SER A 518 -11.32 19.59 -16.01
C SER A 518 -11.98 19.73 -14.64
N PHE A 519 -12.22 18.62 -13.95
CA PHE A 519 -12.55 18.73 -12.53
C PHE A 519 -11.91 17.66 -11.64
N ILE A 520 -11.75 16.43 -12.13
CA ILE A 520 -11.29 15.31 -11.28
C ILE A 520 -9.75 15.13 -11.27
N GLN A 521 -9.05 15.62 -12.30
CA GLN A 521 -7.58 15.72 -12.30
C GLN A 521 -7.05 16.59 -11.14
N LYS A 522 -7.82 17.61 -10.71
CA LYS A 522 -7.43 18.52 -9.62
C LYS A 522 -7.45 17.87 -8.23
N SER A 523 -8.26 16.83 -8.02
CA SER A 523 -8.38 16.20 -6.70
C SER A 523 -7.34 15.11 -6.44
N ILE A 524 -6.73 14.55 -7.48
CA ILE A 524 -5.74 13.46 -7.38
C ILE A 524 -4.29 13.99 -7.43
N GLU A 525 -4.04 15.11 -8.10
CA GLU A 525 -2.72 15.78 -8.05
C GLU A 525 -2.44 16.48 -6.71
N ALA A 526 -3.46 16.76 -5.90
CA ALA A 526 -3.34 17.39 -4.59
C ALA A 526 -2.60 16.53 -3.54
N ILE A 527 -2.28 15.26 -3.83
CA ILE A 527 -1.60 14.34 -2.90
C ILE A 527 -0.09 14.21 -3.20
N LYS A 528 0.40 14.80 -4.29
CA LYS A 528 1.83 14.89 -4.58
C LYS A 528 2.12 16.17 -5.34
N MET A 529 2.40 17.28 -4.67
CA MET A 529 3.27 18.29 -5.28
C MET A 529 3.77 19.29 -4.23
N ARG A 530 5.05 19.16 -3.86
CA ARG A 530 5.79 20.19 -3.11
C ARG A 530 6.08 21.43 -3.98
N PHE A 531 5.71 21.38 -5.26
CA PHE A 531 5.82 22.43 -6.26
C PHE A 531 4.53 22.52 -7.06
N PRO A 532 4.01 23.70 -7.40
CA PRO A 532 2.82 23.82 -8.23
C PRO A 532 3.06 23.22 -9.62
N PRO A 533 2.03 22.63 -10.26
CA PRO A 533 2.14 22.17 -11.64
C PRO A 533 2.42 23.34 -12.59
N ALA A 534 3.04 23.04 -13.74
CA ALA A 534 3.58 24.04 -14.66
C ALA A 534 2.51 25.01 -15.20
N ASP A 535 1.26 24.57 -15.31
CA ASP A 535 0.12 25.38 -15.74
C ASP A 535 -0.31 26.42 -14.69
N VAL A 536 -0.07 26.15 -13.40
CA VAL A 536 -0.30 27.09 -12.30
C VAL A 536 0.85 28.09 -12.22
N LEU A 537 2.09 27.62 -12.33
CA LEU A 537 3.27 28.49 -12.37
C LEU A 537 3.20 29.50 -13.53
N ALA A 538 2.67 29.08 -14.69
CA ALA A 538 2.49 29.96 -15.85
C ALA A 538 1.42 31.05 -15.66
N LYS A 539 0.48 30.88 -14.71
CA LYS A 539 -0.56 31.87 -14.38
C LYS A 539 -0.10 32.88 -13.34
N TRP A 540 1.05 32.65 -12.69
CA TRP A 540 1.57 33.57 -11.69
C TRP A 540 2.06 34.86 -12.35
N PRO A 541 1.84 36.02 -11.70
CA PRO A 541 2.40 37.27 -12.17
C PRO A 541 3.92 37.23 -12.11
N ARG A 542 4.58 38.15 -12.83
CA ARG A 542 6.05 38.27 -12.77
C ARG A 542 6.47 38.61 -11.33
N PRO A 543 7.43 37.88 -10.75
CA PRO A 543 7.95 38.16 -9.42
C PRO A 543 8.40 39.62 -9.26
N ASN A 544 7.94 40.27 -8.19
CA ASN A 544 8.38 41.60 -7.79
C ASN A 544 9.21 41.48 -6.50
N TYR A 545 10.53 41.38 -6.65
CA TYR A 545 11.45 41.26 -5.51
C TYR A 545 11.83 42.61 -4.86
N GLU A 546 11.51 43.74 -5.50
CA GLU A 546 11.90 45.07 -5.03
C GLU A 546 10.83 45.70 -4.12
N ASP A 547 9.55 45.60 -4.48
CA ASP A 547 8.42 46.12 -3.67
C ASP A 547 7.22 45.17 -3.71
N PRO A 548 7.32 43.98 -3.08
CA PRO A 548 6.27 42.98 -3.12
C PRO A 548 5.02 43.42 -2.35
N VAL A 549 3.85 42.99 -2.83
CA VAL A 549 2.59 43.20 -2.11
C VAL A 549 2.64 42.43 -0.79
N THR A 550 2.34 43.11 0.33
CA THR A 550 2.32 42.51 1.67
C THR A 550 0.94 42.60 2.30
N ARG A 551 0.57 41.63 3.14
CA ARG A 551 -0.68 41.67 3.95
C ARG A 551 -0.61 42.64 5.16
N GLY A 552 0.49 43.35 5.33
CA GLY A 552 0.71 44.28 6.43
C GLY A 552 0.94 43.59 7.80
N PRO A 553 1.10 44.36 8.89
CA PRO A 553 1.60 43.85 10.17
C PRO A 553 0.53 43.16 11.04
N ALA A 554 -0.56 42.61 10.46
CA ALA A 554 -1.71 42.16 11.26
C ALA A 554 -1.38 41.04 12.25
N ILE A 555 -0.52 40.08 11.88
CA ILE A 555 -0.02 39.04 12.80
C ILE A 555 0.75 39.68 13.98
N MET A 556 1.66 40.63 13.69
CA MET A 556 2.41 41.32 14.73
C MET A 556 1.48 42.09 15.68
N VAL A 557 0.42 42.73 15.16
CA VAL A 557 -0.58 43.41 15.99
C VAL A 557 -1.33 42.44 16.89
N ILE A 558 -1.72 41.27 16.38
CA ILE A 558 -2.40 40.22 17.15
C ILE A 558 -1.47 39.65 18.23
N GLU A 559 -0.21 39.37 17.90
CA GLU A 559 0.77 38.90 18.86
C GLU A 559 1.06 39.96 19.94
N LEU A 560 1.31 41.21 19.56
CA LEU A 560 1.58 42.31 20.49
C LEU A 560 0.38 42.68 21.37
N THR A 561 -0.84 42.22 21.04
CA THR A 561 -2.03 42.46 21.87
C THR A 561 -2.38 41.27 22.76
N ILE A 562 -2.40 40.04 22.22
CA ILE A 562 -2.84 38.85 22.96
C ILE A 562 -1.70 38.25 23.80
N LEU A 563 -0.45 38.28 23.33
CA LEU A 563 0.67 37.69 24.06
C LEU A 563 0.94 38.40 25.40
N PRO A 564 0.97 39.75 25.50
CA PRO A 564 1.13 40.41 26.80
C PRO A 564 -0.01 40.09 27.77
N LEU A 565 -1.24 39.94 27.27
CA LEU A 565 -2.39 39.54 28.08
C LEU A 565 -2.21 38.11 28.61
N ALA A 566 -1.78 37.16 27.77
CA ALA A 566 -1.47 35.80 28.18
C ALA A 566 -0.36 35.75 29.24
N LEU A 567 0.73 36.49 29.03
CA LEU A 567 1.84 36.59 29.99
C LEU A 567 1.40 37.23 31.32
N ALA A 568 0.55 38.26 31.28
CA ALA A 568 -0.03 38.86 32.46
C ALA A 568 -0.90 37.86 33.23
N CYS A 569 -1.72 37.04 32.55
CA CYS A 569 -2.50 35.98 33.16
C CYS A 569 -1.63 34.90 33.83
N VAL A 570 -0.52 34.51 33.20
CA VAL A 570 0.44 33.55 33.77
C VAL A 570 1.14 34.14 35.00
N ALA A 571 1.61 35.39 34.90
CA ALA A 571 2.24 36.08 36.03
C ALA A 571 1.27 36.23 37.21
N LEU A 572 0.01 36.57 36.93
CA LEU A 572 -1.03 36.68 37.95
C LEU A 572 -1.36 35.32 38.58
N ARG A 573 -1.47 34.26 37.77
CA ARG A 573 -1.62 32.87 38.25
C ARG A 573 -0.51 32.51 39.25
N LEU A 574 0.75 32.74 38.88
CA LEU A 574 1.91 32.43 39.72
C LEU A 574 1.93 33.28 40.99
N TRP A 575 1.63 34.58 40.89
CA TRP A 575 1.55 35.44 42.06
C TRP A 575 0.48 34.98 43.06
N ILE A 576 -0.71 34.62 42.59
CA ILE A 576 -1.77 34.09 43.45
C ILE A 576 -1.33 32.76 44.08
N ARG A 577 -0.79 31.82 43.31
CA ARG A 577 -0.43 30.48 43.79
C ARG A 577 0.78 30.49 44.73
N ILE A 578 1.85 31.17 44.35
CA ILE A 578 3.13 31.20 45.08
C ILE A 578 3.09 32.21 46.22
N ARG A 579 2.58 33.43 45.97
CA ARG A 579 2.74 34.54 46.93
C ARG A 579 1.53 34.76 47.83
N TRP A 580 0.31 34.54 47.34
CA TRP A 580 -0.92 34.70 48.12
C TRP A 580 -1.34 33.40 48.81
N LEU A 581 -1.45 32.30 48.07
CA LEU A 581 -1.89 30.99 48.58
C LEU A 581 -0.73 30.13 49.12
N ARG A 582 0.53 30.52 48.88
CA ARG A 582 1.77 29.81 49.29
C ARG A 582 1.78 28.30 48.97
N LYS A 583 1.15 27.90 47.87
CA LYS A 583 1.10 26.51 47.38
C LYS A 583 1.14 26.50 45.85
N SER A 584 2.26 26.06 45.29
CA SER A 584 2.47 25.87 43.84
C SER A 584 2.46 24.39 43.49
N TRP A 585 2.00 24.05 42.29
CA TRP A 585 1.84 22.68 41.82
C TRP A 585 2.39 22.51 40.39
N TRP A 586 2.47 21.27 39.91
CA TRP A 586 3.02 20.95 38.58
C TRP A 586 2.31 21.66 37.42
N ASP A 587 0.99 21.93 37.54
CA ASP A 587 0.21 22.65 36.53
C ASP A 587 0.69 24.10 36.29
N ASP A 588 1.22 24.75 37.32
CA ASP A 588 1.72 26.12 37.26
C ASP A 588 3.04 26.21 36.47
N TRP A 589 3.92 25.22 36.64
CA TRP A 589 5.19 25.12 35.92
C TRP A 589 5.01 24.71 34.45
N LEU A 590 4.06 23.82 34.16
CA LEU A 590 3.73 23.44 32.78
C LEU A 590 3.15 24.63 31.98
N MET A 591 2.40 25.51 32.64
CA MET A 591 1.86 26.71 32.01
C MET A 591 2.95 27.75 31.69
N LEU A 592 3.99 27.85 32.52
CA LEU A 592 5.17 28.68 32.22
C LEU A 592 5.93 28.18 30.99
N VAL A 593 6.11 26.86 30.89
CA VAL A 593 6.75 26.22 29.72
C VAL A 593 5.92 26.46 28.45
N ALA A 594 4.60 26.36 28.55
CA ALA A 594 3.70 26.67 27.42
C ALA A 594 3.80 28.14 26.97
N ALA A 595 3.87 29.08 27.92
CA ALA A 595 4.00 30.50 27.62
C ALA A 595 5.34 30.85 26.96
N PHE A 596 6.43 30.18 27.36
CA PHE A 596 7.75 30.37 26.74
C PHE A 596 7.75 30.01 25.24
N TRP A 597 7.07 28.91 24.88
CA TRP A 597 6.94 28.48 23.49
C TRP A 597 5.97 29.29 22.65
N SER A 598 5.15 30.14 23.29
CA SER A 598 4.24 31.06 22.60
C SER A 598 4.90 32.37 22.14
N ILE A 599 6.15 32.65 22.55
CA ILE A 599 6.87 33.91 22.26
C ILE A 599 7.67 33.83 20.93
N ALA A 600 7.92 32.62 20.41
CA ALA A 600 8.92 32.38 19.38
C ALA A 600 8.36 32.35 17.93
N THR A 601 7.15 32.87 17.67
CA THR A 601 6.47 32.78 16.36
C THR A 601 6.68 33.98 15.41
N GLN A 602 7.87 34.60 15.37
CA GLN A 602 8.13 35.65 14.36
C GLN A 602 8.39 35.04 12.97
N GLN A 603 7.60 35.43 11.97
CA GLN A 603 7.62 34.83 10.63
C GLN A 603 8.36 35.69 9.60
N PHE A 604 9.39 35.10 9.00
CA PHE A 604 10.12 35.64 7.84
C PHE A 604 9.35 35.34 6.54
N GLY A 605 8.69 36.34 5.94
CA GLY A 605 8.21 36.31 4.55
C GLY A 605 6.86 35.65 4.27
N TRP A 606 6.09 35.26 5.29
CA TRP A 606 4.73 34.68 5.15
C TRP A 606 3.62 35.74 5.01
N ASP A 607 3.99 36.98 4.78
CA ASP A 607 3.13 38.11 4.47
C ASP A 607 3.12 38.46 2.98
N LYS A 608 3.91 37.72 2.17
CA LYS A 608 4.13 37.92 0.73
C LYS A 608 3.66 36.71 -0.08
N HIS A 609 3.34 36.95 -1.35
CA HIS A 609 3.04 35.88 -2.30
C HIS A 609 4.25 34.97 -2.54
N VAL A 610 4.00 33.69 -2.81
CA VAL A 610 5.06 32.69 -2.98
C VAL A 610 6.01 33.01 -4.15
N TRP A 611 5.50 33.63 -5.22
CA TRP A 611 6.29 34.03 -6.38
C TRP A 611 7.17 35.27 -6.12
N ASP A 612 6.82 36.11 -5.13
CA ASP A 612 7.58 37.30 -4.76
C ASP A 612 8.72 37.01 -3.74
N LEU A 613 8.91 35.75 -3.36
CA LEU A 613 9.95 35.32 -2.44
C LEU A 613 11.19 34.78 -3.18
N PRO A 614 12.39 35.32 -2.90
CA PRO A 614 13.63 34.73 -3.37
C PRO A 614 13.83 33.32 -2.79
N VAL A 615 14.43 32.41 -3.58
CA VAL A 615 14.73 31.01 -3.16
C VAL A 615 15.42 30.91 -1.79
N PRO A 616 16.44 31.72 -1.46
CA PRO A 616 17.08 31.65 -0.13
C PRO A 616 16.16 32.04 1.02
N MET A 617 15.15 32.90 0.78
CA MET A 617 14.14 33.25 1.77
C MET A 617 13.11 32.13 1.94
N MET A 618 12.79 31.38 0.87
CA MET A 618 11.92 30.20 0.98
C MET A 618 12.53 29.11 1.86
N GLU A 619 13.83 28.82 1.74
CA GLU A 619 14.51 27.83 2.60
C GLU A 619 14.46 28.24 4.08
N LYS A 620 14.76 29.51 4.39
CA LYS A 620 14.63 30.07 5.74
C LYS A 620 13.19 30.04 6.25
N GLY A 621 12.22 30.34 5.38
CA GLY A 621 10.79 30.28 5.69
C GLY A 621 10.34 28.87 6.07
N ARG A 622 10.87 27.83 5.42
CA ARG A 622 10.59 26.44 5.79
C ARG A 622 11.26 26.01 7.10
N GLN A 623 12.49 26.46 7.37
CA GLN A 623 13.13 26.26 8.67
C GLN A 623 12.31 26.90 9.81
N ALA A 624 11.84 28.13 9.61
CA ALA A 624 10.96 28.82 10.54
C ALA A 624 9.62 28.09 10.73
N SER A 625 9.02 27.56 9.64
CA SER A 625 7.79 26.76 9.72
C SER A 625 7.97 25.48 10.55
N MET A 626 9.08 24.76 10.38
CA MET A 626 9.38 23.55 11.17
C MET A 626 9.51 23.89 12.66
N ALA A 627 10.21 24.98 12.98
CA ALA A 627 10.36 25.45 14.35
C ALA A 627 9.00 25.86 14.95
N GLY A 628 8.20 26.64 14.20
CA GLY A 628 6.87 27.07 14.62
C GLY A 628 5.89 25.92 14.85
N GLN A 629 5.88 24.91 13.97
CA GLN A 629 5.07 23.71 14.17
C GLN A 629 5.50 22.94 15.43
N SER A 630 6.81 22.78 15.65
CA SER A 630 7.34 22.12 16.87
C SER A 630 6.91 22.84 18.14
N LEU A 631 7.02 24.17 18.15
CA LEU A 631 6.61 25.02 19.28
C LEU A 631 5.11 24.94 19.54
N PHE A 632 4.29 24.93 18.48
CA PHE A 632 2.86 24.78 18.60
C PHE A 632 2.45 23.43 19.22
N VAL A 633 3.04 22.31 18.77
CA VAL A 633 2.74 20.98 19.35
C VAL A 633 3.02 21.00 20.85
N LEU A 634 4.21 21.48 21.23
CA LEU A 634 4.62 21.53 22.62
C LEU A 634 3.70 22.44 23.44
N ALA A 635 3.45 23.68 22.99
CA ALA A 635 2.61 24.63 23.69
C ALA A 635 1.18 24.10 23.88
N SER A 636 0.55 23.57 22.83
CA SER A 636 -0.80 22.99 22.89
C SER A 636 -0.86 21.79 23.84
N THR A 637 0.10 20.86 23.77
CA THR A 637 0.17 19.72 24.68
C THR A 637 0.31 20.17 26.14
N PHE A 638 1.21 21.13 26.44
CA PHE A 638 1.43 21.59 27.81
C PHE A 638 0.21 22.35 28.39
N VAL A 639 -0.46 23.18 27.60
CA VAL A 639 -1.71 23.84 28.01
C VAL A 639 -2.77 22.80 28.38
N LYS A 640 -2.99 21.81 27.52
CA LYS A 640 -3.99 20.75 27.72
C LYS A 640 -3.70 19.90 28.94
N VAL A 641 -2.43 19.52 29.13
CA VAL A 641 -1.97 18.76 30.30
C VAL A 641 -2.15 19.57 31.59
N SER A 642 -1.87 20.88 31.58
CA SER A 642 -2.08 21.77 32.75
C SER A 642 -3.56 21.90 33.13
N ILE A 643 -4.46 21.99 32.14
CA ILE A 643 -5.92 22.02 32.37
C ILE A 643 -6.40 20.69 32.95
N LEU A 644 -6.00 19.56 32.35
CA LEU A 644 -6.39 18.22 32.82
C LEU A 644 -5.85 17.92 34.23
N ALA A 645 -4.62 18.35 34.54
CA ALA A 645 -4.07 18.27 35.90
C ALA A 645 -4.90 19.09 36.90
N SER A 646 -5.39 20.27 36.48
CA SER A 646 -6.31 21.08 37.28
C SER A 646 -7.66 20.38 37.50
N TYR A 647 -8.17 19.61 36.53
CA TYR A 647 -9.39 18.81 36.66
C TYR A 647 -9.20 17.59 37.57
N LEU A 648 -8.05 16.90 37.50
CA LEU A 648 -7.72 15.80 38.41
C LEU A 648 -7.73 16.22 39.88
N ARG A 649 -7.40 17.48 40.16
CA ARG A 649 -7.45 18.05 41.51
C ARG A 649 -8.87 18.24 42.05
N ILE A 650 -9.85 18.47 41.18
CA ILE A 650 -11.24 18.74 41.54
C ILE A 650 -12.06 17.43 41.56
N ALA A 651 -11.59 16.39 40.86
CA ALA A 651 -12.31 15.14 40.68
C ALA A 651 -12.37 14.27 41.97
N PRO A 652 -13.55 13.81 42.41
CA PRO A 652 -13.67 12.89 43.55
C PRO A 652 -12.92 11.58 43.32
N GLU A 653 -12.34 11.02 44.39
CA GLU A 653 -11.70 9.71 44.37
C GLU A 653 -12.74 8.64 43.98
N LYS A 654 -12.46 7.89 42.90
CA LYS A 654 -13.32 6.85 42.29
C LYS A 654 -14.47 7.33 41.37
N SER A 655 -14.58 8.61 41.04
CA SER A 655 -15.56 9.10 40.06
C SER A 655 -15.26 8.65 38.61
N VAL A 656 -16.31 8.42 37.81
CA VAL A 656 -16.20 8.19 36.35
C VAL A 656 -15.50 9.37 35.68
N PHE A 657 -15.75 10.59 36.15
CA PHE A 657 -15.08 11.81 35.73
C PHE A 657 -13.55 11.71 35.84
N ARG A 658 -13.02 11.25 36.99
CA ARG A 658 -11.57 11.08 37.18
C ARG A 658 -10.95 10.08 36.20
N LYS A 659 -11.66 9.00 35.85
CA LYS A 659 -11.22 8.02 34.84
C LYS A 659 -11.15 8.65 33.44
N LEU A 660 -12.18 9.41 33.05
CA LEU A 660 -12.24 10.11 31.76
C LEU A 660 -11.13 11.17 31.63
N VAL A 661 -10.81 11.88 32.71
CA VAL A 661 -9.70 12.84 32.73
C VAL A 661 -8.36 12.14 32.51
N TRP A 662 -8.10 11.01 33.16
CA TRP A 662 -6.88 10.22 32.93
C TRP A 662 -6.77 9.67 31.51
N ILE A 663 -7.87 9.17 30.94
CA ILE A 663 -7.90 8.70 29.54
C ILE A 663 -7.54 9.86 28.59
N THR A 664 -8.18 11.02 28.77
CA THR A 664 -7.93 12.21 27.96
C THR A 664 -6.49 12.71 28.11
N PHE A 665 -5.95 12.67 29.34
CA PHE A 665 -4.55 13.01 29.64
C PHE A 665 -3.57 12.12 28.86
N THR A 666 -3.78 10.80 28.89
CA THR A 666 -2.93 9.85 28.14
C THR A 666 -3.01 10.09 26.63
N ILE A 667 -4.21 10.33 26.09
CA ILE A 667 -4.41 10.61 24.65
C ILE A 667 -3.63 11.87 24.24
N VAL A 668 -3.75 12.96 25.01
CA VAL A 668 -3.08 14.24 24.71
C VAL A 668 -1.55 14.10 24.73
N VAL A 669 -1.00 13.41 25.73
CA VAL A 669 0.46 13.20 25.85
C VAL A 669 0.97 12.31 24.71
N LEU A 670 0.30 11.19 24.44
CA LEU A 670 0.69 10.27 23.37
C LEU A 670 0.63 10.95 22.00
N ALA A 671 -0.44 11.69 21.73
CA ALA A 671 -0.58 12.45 20.49
C ALA A 671 0.56 13.47 20.35
N GLY A 672 0.88 14.24 21.40
CA GLY A 672 1.99 15.21 21.37
C GLY A 672 3.33 14.57 21.03
N VAL A 673 3.67 13.43 21.65
CA VAL A 673 4.92 12.70 21.39
C VAL A 673 4.97 12.15 19.97
N VAL A 674 3.89 11.50 19.51
CA VAL A 674 3.82 10.92 18.17
C VAL A 674 3.94 11.99 17.09
N PHE A 675 3.22 13.10 17.21
CA PHE A 675 3.29 14.17 16.20
C PHE A 675 4.64 14.88 16.21
N LEU A 676 5.28 15.06 17.37
CA LEU A 676 6.63 15.62 17.43
C LEU A 676 7.65 14.67 16.77
N ALA A 677 7.55 13.36 17.01
CA ALA A 677 8.40 12.37 16.38
C ALA A 677 8.20 12.34 14.86
N LEU A 678 6.95 12.34 14.39
CA LEU A 678 6.63 12.38 12.95
C LEU A 678 7.16 13.66 12.28
N LEU A 679 7.04 14.81 12.94
CA LEU A 679 7.53 16.09 12.43
C LEU A 679 9.04 16.09 12.17
N TRP A 680 9.83 15.47 13.06
CA TRP A 680 11.29 15.41 12.95
C TRP A 680 11.82 14.20 12.15
N THR A 681 10.98 13.17 11.93
CA THR A 681 11.34 11.98 11.15
C THR A 681 10.71 11.95 9.76
N GLN A 682 10.03 13.03 9.34
CA GLN A 682 9.36 13.09 8.05
C GLN A 682 10.31 13.04 6.84
N CYS A 683 11.60 13.34 7.01
CA CYS A 683 12.63 13.32 5.97
C CYS A 683 13.95 12.76 6.51
N PHE A 684 14.62 11.91 5.73
CA PHE A 684 15.96 11.42 6.04
C PHE A 684 16.94 11.76 4.90
N PRO A 685 17.93 12.66 5.11
CA PRO A 685 18.14 13.51 6.29
C PRO A 685 17.10 14.65 6.39
N ILE A 686 16.89 15.18 7.60
CA ILE A 686 15.91 16.26 7.88
C ILE A 686 16.18 17.54 7.07
N SER A 687 17.43 17.77 6.64
CA SER A 687 17.79 18.88 5.76
C SER A 687 17.08 18.85 4.40
N SER A 688 16.61 17.68 3.97
CA SER A 688 15.76 17.52 2.78
C SER A 688 14.38 18.17 2.93
N TYR A 689 13.99 18.56 4.15
CA TYR A 689 12.76 19.30 4.38
C TYR A 689 12.84 20.73 3.80
N TRP A 690 13.94 21.45 4.02
CA TRP A 690 14.10 22.84 3.57
C TRP A 690 14.92 23.00 2.28
N ASN A 691 15.74 22.04 1.89
CA ASN A 691 16.51 22.10 0.64
C ASN A 691 15.63 21.77 -0.59
N LEU A 692 15.21 22.80 -1.32
CA LEU A 692 14.25 22.68 -2.42
C LEU A 692 14.79 21.97 -3.68
N PHE A 693 16.10 21.77 -3.81
CA PHE A 693 16.76 21.19 -5.00
C PHE A 693 17.62 19.95 -4.72
N ALA A 694 17.49 19.32 -3.55
CA ALA A 694 18.29 18.12 -3.23
C ALA A 694 17.88 16.89 -4.08
N PRO A 695 18.85 16.08 -4.58
CA PRO A 695 18.62 14.98 -5.54
C PRO A 695 18.19 13.63 -4.92
N ALA A 696 18.27 13.43 -3.60
CA ALA A 696 17.77 12.25 -2.90
C ALA A 696 16.71 12.68 -1.86
N ARG A 697 15.46 12.27 -2.02
CA ARG A 697 14.35 12.70 -1.15
C ARG A 697 13.54 11.52 -0.64
N ASP A 698 13.98 10.96 0.47
CA ASP A 698 13.18 10.04 1.28
C ASP A 698 12.37 10.86 2.28
N CYS A 699 11.34 11.56 1.78
CA CYS A 699 10.40 12.34 2.59
C CYS A 699 8.98 11.78 2.49
N ILE A 700 8.27 11.76 3.62
CA ILE A 700 6.83 11.50 3.68
C ILE A 700 6.10 12.75 3.19
N ALA A 701 4.91 12.58 2.58
CA ALA A 701 4.06 13.71 2.21
C ALA A 701 3.67 14.51 3.47
N GLU A 702 3.88 15.83 3.43
CA GLU A 702 3.68 16.75 4.56
C GLU A 702 2.18 16.89 4.95
N GLY A 703 1.29 16.76 3.97
CA GLY A 703 -0.15 17.01 4.15
C GLY A 703 -0.87 16.05 5.10
N PRO A 704 -0.82 14.72 4.90
CA PRO A 704 -1.56 13.77 5.75
C PRO A 704 -1.23 13.87 7.25
N PRO A 705 0.05 13.94 7.69
CA PRO A 705 0.37 14.10 9.11
C PRO A 705 -0.14 15.42 9.72
N LEU A 706 -0.07 16.54 8.98
CA LEU A 706 -0.55 17.86 9.43
C LEU A 706 -2.07 17.90 9.61
N VAL A 707 -2.82 17.32 8.67
CA VAL A 707 -4.29 17.26 8.74
C VAL A 707 -4.74 16.37 9.90
N VAL A 708 -4.10 15.21 10.07
CA VAL A 708 -4.41 14.33 11.20
C VAL A 708 -4.10 15.02 12.53
N GLN A 709 -3.00 15.77 12.60
CA GLN A 709 -2.64 16.54 13.78
C GLN A 709 -3.68 17.61 14.12
N THR A 710 -4.18 18.38 13.14
CA THR A 710 -5.17 19.43 13.41
C THR A 710 -6.51 18.86 13.84
N ILE A 711 -6.95 17.74 13.24
CA ILE A 711 -8.17 17.03 13.64
C ILE A 711 -8.05 16.50 15.06
N VAL A 712 -6.96 15.80 15.39
CA VAL A 712 -6.74 15.27 16.76
C VAL A 712 -6.67 16.41 17.78
N ASN A 713 -6.07 17.54 17.40
CA ASN A 713 -6.02 18.71 18.25
C ASN A 713 -7.42 19.27 18.54
N VAL A 714 -8.27 19.48 17.52
CA VAL A 714 -9.67 19.95 17.72
C VAL A 714 -10.51 18.95 18.53
N ILE A 715 -10.34 17.64 18.29
CA ILE A 715 -11.03 16.59 19.07
C ILE A 715 -10.61 16.67 20.53
N THR A 716 -9.30 16.77 20.82
CA THR A 716 -8.82 16.85 22.20
C THR A 716 -9.25 18.15 22.89
N ASP A 717 -9.33 19.29 22.19
CA ASP A 717 -9.91 20.53 22.72
C ASP A 717 -11.39 20.38 23.04
N SER A 718 -12.15 19.75 22.15
CA SER A 718 -13.58 19.48 22.34
C SER A 718 -13.81 18.53 23.51
N MET A 719 -12.99 17.48 23.66
CA MET A 719 -13.04 16.56 24.78
C MET A 719 -12.80 17.29 26.10
N ILE A 720 -11.77 18.13 26.19
CA ILE A 720 -11.46 18.90 27.40
C ILE A 720 -12.57 19.89 27.72
N TYR A 721 -13.18 20.52 26.71
CA TYR A 721 -14.29 21.45 26.87
C TYR A 721 -15.57 20.76 27.38
N VAL A 722 -15.92 19.59 26.82
CA VAL A 722 -17.16 18.86 27.17
C VAL A 722 -17.05 18.16 28.52
N LEU A 723 -15.86 17.69 28.88
CA LEU A 723 -15.65 16.81 30.02
C LEU A 723 -16.21 17.34 31.36
N PRO A 724 -16.12 18.64 31.71
CA PRO A 724 -16.70 19.17 32.94
C PRO A 724 -18.21 19.45 32.87
N MET A 725 -18.80 19.54 31.68
CA MET A 725 -20.17 20.04 31.50
C MET A 725 -21.22 19.20 32.23
N PRO A 726 -21.26 17.86 32.13
CA PRO A 726 -22.26 17.05 32.83
C PRO A 726 -22.16 17.20 34.36
N THR A 727 -20.94 17.21 34.90
CA THR A 727 -20.69 17.39 36.35
C THR A 727 -21.19 18.74 36.84
N LEU A 728 -21.14 19.78 36.01
CA LEU A 728 -21.52 21.14 36.37
C LEU A 728 -23.01 21.41 36.30
N PHE A 729 -23.74 20.77 35.39
CA PHE A 729 -25.19 20.90 35.32
C PHE A 729 -25.91 20.23 36.50
N HIS A 730 -25.26 19.29 37.19
CA HIS A 730 -25.80 18.63 38.38
C HIS A 730 -25.46 19.33 39.71
N LEU A 731 -24.67 20.43 39.69
CA LEU A 731 -24.29 21.17 40.90
C LEU A 731 -25.21 22.38 41.15
N THR A 732 -25.84 22.45 42.32
CA THR A 732 -26.66 23.58 42.77
C THR A 732 -25.78 24.71 43.32
N LEU A 733 -25.25 25.57 42.44
CA LEU A 733 -24.35 26.68 42.82
C LEU A 733 -25.08 28.04 42.92
N PRO A 734 -24.64 28.95 43.82
CA PRO A 734 -25.09 30.35 43.86
C PRO A 734 -24.92 31.05 42.50
N SER A 735 -25.89 31.90 42.11
CA SER A 735 -25.97 32.50 40.76
C SER A 735 -24.69 33.21 40.31
N ALA A 736 -23.99 33.91 41.20
CA ALA A 736 -22.72 34.55 40.89
C ALA A 736 -21.61 33.53 40.50
N GLN A 737 -21.49 32.43 41.25
CA GLN A 737 -20.52 31.38 40.97
C GLN A 737 -20.85 30.63 39.68
N ARG A 738 -22.14 30.43 39.39
CA ARG A 738 -22.62 29.84 38.13
C ARG A 738 -22.27 30.70 36.92
N VAL A 739 -22.40 32.02 37.01
CA VAL A 739 -22.06 32.95 35.92
C VAL A 739 -20.56 32.93 35.61
N GLY A 740 -19.67 33.04 36.62
CA GLY A 740 -18.23 33.01 36.33
C GLY A 740 -17.74 31.62 35.89
N LEU A 741 -18.46 30.54 36.24
CA LEU A 741 -18.21 29.21 35.68
C LEU A 741 -18.65 29.15 34.21
N MET A 742 -19.83 29.66 33.86
CA MET A 742 -20.29 29.78 32.47
C MET A 742 -19.32 30.62 31.61
N ILE A 743 -18.76 31.71 32.16
CA ILE A 743 -17.72 32.50 31.49
C ILE A 743 -16.45 31.67 31.27
N LEU A 744 -15.98 30.93 32.28
CA LEU A 744 -14.84 30.01 32.16
C LEU A 744 -15.04 28.96 31.05
N PHE A 745 -16.23 28.38 30.93
CA PHE A 745 -16.57 27.45 29.84
C PHE A 745 -16.70 28.15 28.48
N GLY A 746 -17.23 29.37 28.45
CA GLY A 746 -17.29 30.18 27.23
C GLY A 746 -15.93 30.37 26.57
N PHE A 747 -14.87 30.61 27.36
CA PHE A 747 -13.50 30.71 26.86
C PHE A 747 -12.96 29.39 26.29
N GLY A 748 -13.34 28.24 26.87
CA GLY A 748 -13.01 26.92 26.31
C GLY A 748 -13.63 26.69 24.93
N GLY A 749 -14.84 27.19 24.69
CA GLY A 749 -15.47 27.15 23.37
C GLY A 749 -14.73 27.98 22.32
N ILE A 750 -14.16 29.13 22.71
CA ILE A 750 -13.36 29.99 21.80
C ILE A 750 -12.12 29.24 21.29
N ILE A 751 -11.48 28.41 22.13
CA ILE A 751 -10.32 27.59 21.72
C ILE A 751 -10.72 26.57 20.67
N VAL A 752 -11.85 25.87 20.86
CA VAL A 752 -12.37 24.90 19.88
C VAL A 752 -12.68 25.57 18.55
N VAL A 753 -13.25 26.77 18.57
CA VAL A 753 -13.51 27.57 17.37
C VAL A 753 -12.21 27.99 16.68
N ALA A 754 -11.24 28.53 17.43
CA ALA A 754 -9.94 28.91 16.88
C ALA A 754 -9.20 27.71 16.26
N GLY A 755 -9.20 26.55 16.93
CA GLY A 755 -8.64 25.31 16.41
C GLY A 755 -9.37 24.78 15.16
N SER A 756 -10.68 24.99 15.06
CA SER A 756 -11.47 24.62 13.88
C SER A 756 -11.13 25.52 12.67
N PHE A 757 -11.00 26.83 12.89
CA PHE A 757 -10.52 27.74 11.85
C PHE A 757 -9.08 27.42 11.42
N ARG A 758 -8.21 27.06 12.36
CA ARG A 758 -6.86 26.60 12.04
C ARG A 758 -6.90 25.33 11.19
N ALA A 759 -7.74 24.35 11.53
CA ALA A 759 -7.91 23.13 10.73
C ALA A 759 -8.43 23.42 9.32
N TYR A 760 -9.38 24.35 9.16
CA TYR A 760 -9.85 24.83 7.86
C TYR A 760 -8.72 25.43 7.02
N TRP A 761 -7.93 26.34 7.59
CA TRP A 761 -6.82 26.97 6.87
C TRP A 761 -5.68 26.00 6.57
N VAL A 762 -5.42 24.99 7.42
CA VAL A 762 -4.50 23.89 7.07
C VAL A 762 -4.99 23.13 5.84
N HIS A 763 -6.30 22.81 5.77
CA HIS A 763 -6.87 22.15 4.59
C HIS A 763 -6.76 23.03 3.34
N GLU A 764 -7.11 24.32 3.45
CA GLU A 764 -7.07 25.26 2.33
C GLU A 764 -5.64 25.47 1.80
N VAL A 765 -4.66 25.61 2.69
CA VAL A 765 -3.24 25.78 2.34
C VAL A 765 -2.64 24.51 1.72
N LEU A 766 -3.10 23.31 2.12
CA LEU A 766 -2.60 22.04 1.61
C LEU A 766 -3.28 21.57 0.31
N PHE A 767 -4.57 21.88 0.13
CA PHE A 767 -5.38 21.31 -0.95
C PHE A 767 -6.14 22.34 -1.79
N GLY A 768 -6.33 23.56 -1.31
CA GLY A 768 -7.14 24.61 -1.97
C GLY A 768 -6.32 25.61 -2.79
N THR A 769 -5.08 25.92 -2.37
CA THR A 769 -4.22 26.92 -3.02
C THR A 769 -2.79 26.46 -3.25
N TYR A 770 -2.13 27.06 -4.25
CA TYR A 770 -0.69 26.93 -4.49
C TYR A 770 0.11 28.12 -3.98
N ASP A 771 -0.57 29.17 -3.49
CA ASP A 771 0.04 30.34 -2.88
C ASP A 771 0.13 30.17 -1.35
N VAL A 772 0.99 29.22 -0.98
CA VAL A 772 1.10 28.69 0.38
C VAL A 772 1.51 29.75 1.39
N THR A 773 2.35 30.72 1.01
CA THR A 773 2.83 31.76 1.92
C THR A 773 1.76 32.82 2.14
N TRP A 774 1.01 33.20 1.10
CA TRP A 774 -0.06 34.19 1.20
C TRP A 774 -1.24 33.69 2.04
N GLU A 775 -1.76 32.50 1.76
CA GLU A 775 -2.86 31.95 2.57
C GLU A 775 -2.40 31.35 3.89
N GLY A 776 -1.16 30.88 3.96
CA GLY A 776 -0.51 30.43 5.19
C GLY A 776 -0.43 31.52 6.26
N PHE A 777 -0.49 32.80 5.88
CA PHE A 777 -0.67 33.91 6.82
C PHE A 777 -1.84 33.67 7.79
N ASN A 778 -3.01 33.25 7.28
CA ASN A 778 -4.19 33.01 8.09
C ASN A 778 -4.00 31.82 9.04
N LEU A 779 -3.28 30.79 8.59
CA LEU A 779 -2.91 29.65 9.43
C LEU A 779 -2.10 30.11 10.65
N TRP A 780 -1.12 31.00 10.47
CA TRP A 780 -0.31 31.54 11.57
C TRP A 780 -1.09 32.46 12.50
N VAL A 781 -2.00 33.29 11.97
CA VAL A 781 -2.93 34.10 12.78
C VAL A 781 -3.72 33.22 13.75
N TRP A 782 -4.38 32.18 13.24
CA TRP A 782 -5.20 31.30 14.07
C TRP A 782 -4.35 30.44 15.03
N THR A 783 -3.13 30.07 14.63
CA THR A 783 -2.16 29.39 15.52
C THR A 783 -1.78 30.26 16.71
N ALA A 784 -1.53 31.56 16.49
CA ALA A 784 -1.23 32.52 17.54
C ALA A 784 -2.42 32.75 18.47
N VAL A 785 -3.63 32.91 17.92
CA VAL A 785 -4.87 33.05 18.70
C VAL A 785 -5.13 31.81 19.55
N GLU A 786 -5.08 30.61 18.95
CA GLU A 786 -5.36 29.35 19.64
C GLU A 786 -4.39 29.12 20.81
N THR A 787 -3.09 29.31 20.58
CA THR A 787 -2.07 29.07 21.61
C THR A 787 -2.20 30.06 22.78
N ASN A 788 -2.32 31.35 22.49
CA ASN A 788 -2.37 32.37 23.54
C ASN A 788 -3.71 32.37 24.29
N VAL A 789 -4.84 32.16 23.61
CA VAL A 789 -6.15 31.99 24.27
C VAL A 789 -6.17 30.70 25.09
N GLY A 790 -5.51 29.64 24.61
CA GLY A 790 -5.26 28.41 25.37
C GLY A 790 -4.57 28.67 26.71
N VAL A 791 -3.47 29.43 26.69
CA VAL A 791 -2.73 29.84 27.91
C VAL A 791 -3.61 30.65 28.85
N ILE A 792 -4.37 31.64 28.32
CA ILE A 792 -5.29 32.46 29.11
C ILE A 792 -6.34 31.57 29.78
N CYS A 793 -7.04 30.73 29.02
CA CYS A 793 -8.08 29.81 29.52
C CYS A 793 -7.53 28.86 30.59
N GLY A 794 -6.33 28.32 30.36
CA GLY A 794 -5.63 27.50 31.32
C GLY A 794 -5.42 28.19 32.66
N CYS A 795 -5.18 29.51 32.67
CA CYS A 795 -4.96 30.34 33.86
C CYS A 795 -6.22 30.68 34.66
N ILE A 796 -7.40 30.79 34.02
CA ILE A 796 -8.64 31.27 34.66
C ILE A 796 -9.02 30.50 35.95
N PRO A 797 -8.91 29.16 36.04
CA PRO A 797 -9.22 28.43 37.28
C PRO A 797 -8.41 28.89 38.50
N ALA A 798 -7.16 29.32 38.30
CA ALA A 798 -6.30 29.83 39.37
C ALA A 798 -6.64 31.28 39.77
N LEU A 799 -7.32 32.03 38.89
CA LEU A 799 -7.75 33.41 39.12
C LEU A 799 -9.07 33.53 39.89
N LYS A 800 -9.76 32.40 40.17
CA LYS A 800 -11.04 32.33 40.91
C LYS A 800 -11.08 33.19 42.20
N PRO A 801 -10.04 33.25 43.05
CA PRO A 801 -10.05 34.07 44.27
C PRO A 801 -10.17 35.59 44.03
N LEU A 802 -9.76 36.07 42.86
CA LEU A 802 -9.89 37.48 42.47
C LEU A 802 -11.29 37.79 41.90
N LEU A 803 -11.87 36.83 41.17
CA LEU A 803 -13.17 36.99 40.49
C LEU A 803 -14.35 36.93 41.48
N PHE A 804 -14.22 36.16 42.57
CA PHE A 804 -15.25 36.00 43.58
C PHE A 804 -14.76 36.46 44.95
N ARG A 805 -14.68 37.77 45.15
CA ARG A 805 -14.41 38.36 46.46
C ARG A 805 -15.65 38.17 47.34
N THR A 806 -15.63 37.20 48.26
CA THR A 806 -16.61 37.11 49.34
C THR A 806 -16.50 38.37 50.21
N ARG A 807 -17.42 39.32 50.02
CA ARG A 807 -17.67 40.38 51.00
C ARG A 807 -18.46 39.75 52.15
N SER A 808 -17.80 39.45 53.26
CA SER A 808 -18.51 39.29 54.53
C SER A 808 -19.10 40.66 54.91
N PRO A 809 -20.40 40.75 55.28
CA PRO A 809 -20.99 42.00 55.69
C PRO A 809 -20.45 42.40 57.06
N VAL A 810 -19.92 43.62 57.14
CA VAL A 810 -19.56 44.27 58.40
C VAL A 810 -20.85 44.62 59.14
N SER A 811 -21.11 43.95 60.26
CA SER A 811 -22.04 44.43 61.29
C SER A 811 -21.23 44.92 62.49
N SER A 812 -21.61 46.11 62.94
CA SER A 812 -21.04 46.98 63.96
C SER A 812 -20.81 46.34 65.34
N ARG A 813 -19.71 46.71 66.02
CA ARG A 813 -19.73 47.62 67.20
C ARG A 813 -18.38 47.60 67.94
N ASN A 814 -17.78 48.79 68.00
CA ASN A 814 -17.10 49.44 69.12
C ASN A 814 -16.49 48.63 70.29
N ARG A 815 -15.32 49.19 70.68
CA ARG A 815 -14.81 49.43 72.04
C ARG A 815 -13.76 48.45 72.61
N SER A 816 -12.52 48.87 72.40
CA SER A 816 -11.63 49.46 73.41
C SER A 816 -10.94 48.58 74.48
N TYR A 817 -9.65 48.91 74.62
CA TYR A 817 -8.77 48.91 75.80
C TYR A 817 -7.63 47.89 75.88
N ALA A 818 -6.47 48.51 76.13
CA ALA A 818 -5.35 48.09 76.98
C ALA A 818 -4.18 47.28 76.38
N LEU A 819 -3.07 48.01 76.24
CA LEU A 819 -1.68 47.56 76.31
C LEU A 819 -1.39 46.74 77.58
N GLY A 820 -0.48 45.76 77.48
CA GLY A 820 0.20 45.22 78.66
C GLY A 820 1.00 43.92 78.48
N SER A 821 2.21 44.02 77.91
CA SER A 821 3.44 43.30 78.30
C SER A 821 3.50 41.75 78.38
N VAL A 822 4.30 41.21 77.44
CA VAL A 822 5.34 40.16 77.57
C VAL A 822 4.92 38.69 77.78
N GLY A 823 5.31 37.86 76.80
CA GLY A 823 5.42 36.40 76.93
C GLY A 823 5.44 35.70 75.59
N LYS A 824 6.64 35.44 75.04
CA LYS A 824 6.87 34.59 73.86
C LYS A 824 6.30 33.18 74.09
N GLN A 825 5.40 32.72 73.24
CA GLN A 825 5.50 31.40 72.59
C GLN A 825 4.48 31.25 71.46
N ASN A 826 4.94 30.56 70.42
CA ASN A 826 4.23 30.21 69.20
C ASN A 826 2.83 29.61 69.45
N SER A 827 1.81 30.22 68.85
CA SER A 827 0.69 29.51 68.23
C SER A 827 -0.21 30.52 67.53
N HIS A 828 -0.61 30.21 66.30
CA HIS A 828 -2.02 30.17 65.86
C HIS A 828 -2.09 30.23 64.34
N ALA A 829 -2.25 29.02 63.77
CA ALA A 829 -3.09 28.86 62.60
C ALA A 829 -4.50 29.38 62.95
N ILE A 830 -5.05 30.19 62.05
CA ILE A 830 -6.46 30.62 62.04
C ILE A 830 -7.12 29.94 60.83
N PRO A 831 -8.40 29.53 60.94
CA PRO A 831 -8.91 28.27 60.43
C PRO A 831 -9.24 28.23 58.94
N ASP A 832 -9.33 26.99 58.47
CA ASP A 832 -9.91 26.57 57.20
C ASP A 832 -11.26 27.23 56.90
N VAL A 833 -11.32 27.86 55.73
CA VAL A 833 -12.56 28.02 54.97
C VAL A 833 -12.54 26.93 53.90
N GLU A 834 -12.69 25.69 54.36
CA GLU A 834 -13.13 24.56 53.56
C GLU A 834 -14.59 24.81 53.19
N LEU A 835 -14.83 25.22 51.95
CA LEU A 835 -16.17 25.23 51.36
C LEU A 835 -16.31 23.96 50.52
N GLU A 836 -16.85 22.95 51.19
CA GLU A 836 -17.76 21.91 50.71
C GLU A 836 -17.59 21.43 49.25
N SER A 837 -16.98 20.24 49.11
CA SER A 837 -17.20 19.37 47.94
C SER A 837 -17.58 17.93 48.33
N HIS A 838 -17.96 17.70 49.60
CA HIS A 838 -18.58 16.45 50.06
C HIS A 838 -20.10 16.58 50.09
N ALA A 839 -20.73 16.55 48.92
CA ALA A 839 -22.17 16.33 48.81
C ALA A 839 -22.50 15.64 47.48
N LEU A 840 -21.88 14.49 47.19
CA LEU A 840 -22.23 13.68 46.02
C LEU A 840 -21.83 12.20 46.18
N THR A 841 -21.93 11.61 47.37
CA THR A 841 -21.79 10.15 47.56
C THR A 841 -22.44 9.69 48.85
N THR A 842 -23.73 9.32 48.82
CA THR A 842 -24.35 8.34 49.74
C THR A 842 -25.75 7.97 49.22
N ILE A 843 -25.87 6.84 48.53
CA ILE A 843 -27.06 5.97 48.61
C ILE A 843 -26.53 4.52 48.70
N ASP A 844 -26.97 3.82 49.74
CA ASP A 844 -26.98 2.39 50.04
C ASP A 844 -25.66 1.62 50.24
N SER A 845 -25.35 1.24 51.48
CA SER A 845 -25.69 -0.08 52.09
C SER A 845 -24.79 -0.41 53.32
N GLU A 846 -25.44 -1.05 54.29
CA GLU A 846 -25.06 -1.32 55.68
C GLU A 846 -23.98 -2.44 55.92
N PRO A 847 -23.53 -2.70 57.17
CA PRO A 847 -22.12 -2.94 57.48
C PRO A 847 -21.76 -4.38 57.85
N SER A 848 -20.45 -4.71 57.83
CA SER A 848 -19.91 -5.84 58.60
C SER A 848 -18.51 -5.55 59.19
N VAL A 849 -18.50 -5.26 60.49
CA VAL A 849 -17.64 -5.81 61.56
C VAL A 849 -16.19 -6.18 61.22
N ALA A 850 -15.25 -5.39 61.77
CA ALA A 850 -13.86 -5.75 62.10
C ALA A 850 -13.80 -6.37 63.54
N PRO A 851 -12.67 -6.70 64.22
CA PRO A 851 -11.23 -6.48 63.94
C PRO A 851 -10.36 -7.67 64.53
N PRO A 852 -9.17 -7.51 65.18
CA PRO A 852 -8.00 -6.64 64.97
C PRO A 852 -6.62 -7.37 64.93
N TYR A 853 -5.68 -6.63 64.35
CA TYR A 853 -4.25 -6.39 64.64
C TYR A 853 -3.56 -6.85 65.95
N GLU A 854 -2.26 -7.23 65.86
CA GLU A 854 -1.12 -6.96 66.78
C GLU A 854 0.20 -7.31 66.03
N ALA A 855 1.11 -6.38 65.69
CA ALA A 855 2.15 -5.67 66.46
C ALA A 855 3.37 -6.52 66.93
N ARG A 856 4.58 -6.27 66.37
CA ARG A 856 5.89 -5.98 67.06
C ARG A 856 7.15 -6.11 66.16
N PRO A 857 8.32 -5.56 66.57
CA PRO A 857 9.16 -4.73 65.70
C PRO A 857 10.67 -5.10 65.60
N ASP A 858 11.35 -4.36 64.72
CA ASP A 858 12.73 -3.81 64.73
C ASP A 858 13.97 -4.70 65.04
N SER A 859 15.00 -4.64 64.17
CA SER A 859 16.41 -4.38 64.56
C SER A 859 17.45 -4.46 63.41
N THR A 860 18.24 -3.37 63.32
CA THR A 860 19.71 -3.29 63.15
C THR A 860 20.45 -3.59 61.82
N ARG A 861 20.99 -2.48 61.24
CA ARG A 861 22.37 -2.18 60.78
C ARG A 861 23.30 -3.32 60.29
N ARG A 862 23.86 -3.15 59.07
CA ARG A 862 25.28 -2.80 58.83
C ARG A 862 25.59 -2.52 57.33
N SER A 863 26.48 -1.55 57.14
CA SER A 863 27.11 -1.02 55.92
C SER A 863 28.10 -1.99 55.25
N PHE A 864 28.33 -1.87 53.94
CA PHE A 864 29.67 -1.91 53.30
C PHE A 864 29.61 -1.44 51.83
N ASP A 865 30.39 -0.41 51.50
CA ASP A 865 30.75 0.03 50.14
C ASP A 865 31.85 -0.88 49.55
N LEU A 866 31.92 -0.97 48.20
CA LEU A 866 33.17 -0.85 47.42
C LEU A 866 32.90 -0.93 45.90
N GLU A 867 33.35 0.10 45.17
CA GLU A 867 33.56 0.10 43.72
C GLU A 867 34.83 -0.66 43.32
N LYS A 868 34.81 -1.28 42.12
CA LYS A 868 35.75 -1.08 40.96
C LYS A 868 36.01 -2.37 40.17
N GLY A 869 35.88 -2.27 38.84
CA GLY A 869 36.95 -2.71 37.93
C GLY A 869 36.70 -3.84 36.91
N LYS A 870 36.42 -3.40 35.67
CA LYS A 870 36.95 -3.92 34.38
C LYS A 870 36.35 -5.20 33.71
N PRO A 871 36.54 -5.35 32.37
CA PRO A 871 35.53 -5.79 31.41
C PRO A 871 35.71 -7.24 30.95
N VAL A 872 34.64 -7.81 30.38
CA VAL A 872 34.69 -9.13 29.72
C VAL A 872 34.26 -8.99 28.27
N SER A 873 35.20 -9.37 27.40
CA SER A 873 35.04 -9.68 25.98
C SER A 873 34.15 -10.91 25.77
N GLY A 874 33.31 -10.91 24.73
CA GLY A 874 32.99 -12.17 24.08
C GLY A 874 31.92 -12.21 23.00
N TRP A 875 32.37 -12.69 21.83
CA TRP A 875 31.80 -13.79 21.03
C TRP A 875 30.44 -13.60 20.31
N GLU A 876 30.53 -13.49 18.97
CA GLU A 876 29.69 -14.15 17.96
C GLU A 876 29.47 -15.64 18.30
N PRO A 877 28.36 -16.30 17.87
CA PRO A 877 27.67 -16.18 16.57
C PRO A 877 26.22 -15.69 16.58
#